data_AF-A0A0G0NJG5-F1
#
_entry.id   AF-A0A0G0NJG5-F1
#
_cell.length_a   1.000
_cell.length_b   1.000
_cell.length_c   1.000
_cell.angle_alpha   90.00
_cell.angle_beta   90.00
_cell.angle_gamma   90.00
#
_symmetry.space_group_name_H-M   'P 1'
#
loop_
_entity.id
_entity.type
_entity.pdbx_description
1 polymer ?
#
loop_
_entity_poly.entity_id
_entity_poly.type
_entity_poly.pdbx_seq_one_letter_code
_entity_poly.pdbx_strand_id
1 'polypeptide(L)'
;MKYIGYARKSTDEKDKQVLSIDNQVSELKEFAERENLEIVDFLTEAQSAKVTGRPIFNSLVKRIEKGEAQGIVSWNPDRIARNSIDGGKIIYLLDTGELQSLKFPTHWFENTPQGRFMLSIAFGQAKYYVDNLSQNVTRGLKYKIKTGVWPARAPMGYRNDRNSKSIVVYEPEARPLRKAFELYSTGKYALDGIGKFLFENGMKNKYSGGQLNDSNLRRVLMRPFYTGYMVFRGEMFKGTHAPLISKELFDKCQVVRKQRGYYHQNQSKRYNFAFTGLIKCKYCNCSITAEHRPFYFPRTHHKADYLYYHCTKKKGECCQKGYTREEVIAVQFREMIKSLSVSEAWVTRMNNFLVQDVESQKVEDKNTSLSLETEISQTEQKLDTLLEAYLDTVIDSESYTKKKNELMERKANLVSKQKELTSDNPNWIEGVTNFITCAQKCAKIARAENNCHDLADMAKKVGSFLKDKKIEFCLYFPYNLLAANGGAASLPAQSVPTLAFGQSKYYVDNLSENVKRGMKHKVRIGVWPVQAPLGYLNDKNTKTIMIDPVRSKIIRRAFEMFSFGNHSFTSISEYLFELGIKTRIGRKLNPDTIKRMLSNRFYLGILNYKGELHKGIHKPIISKVLFDSAQKQVERFERPRGNKGHNFPFAGLMKCLECRASITGEEHIRNYKRGDSQTFTYYRCTKKLGYCSQKYVRQEEVEHQLREQLSDVTIPQGWWKEWLIRLEQDKLNETKLASLRVVEIGEEMQEVDRKLNKLLDTYLDSIVDEESYKKKKNELFEQKLKLQEKISRIESGGSTWLEPFEEFIKRSINCGKIALGKNNLQDLRDLARNAGSNFNLSDKRLSFVPNLGFDSVKSWRGRLATATPELAKSASV
;
A
#
# COMPACT_ATOMS: atom_id res chain seq x y z
N MET A 1 44.25 -54.64 10.96
CA MET A 1 43.74 -53.68 9.94
C MET A 1 44.09 -52.30 10.43
N LYS A 2 44.70 -51.46 9.58
CA LYS A 2 45.30 -50.19 10.00
C LYS A 2 44.31 -49.04 9.91
N TYR A 3 44.27 -48.20 10.95
CA TYR A 3 43.38 -47.05 11.05
C TYR A 3 44.15 -45.73 11.17
N ILE A 4 43.57 -44.65 10.65
CA ILE A 4 44.02 -43.28 10.95
C ILE A 4 42.99 -42.60 11.83
N GLY A 5 43.44 -42.06 12.96
CA GLY A 5 42.62 -41.25 13.85
C GLY A 5 42.45 -39.84 13.29
N TYR A 6 41.22 -39.34 13.21
CA TYR A 6 40.91 -38.02 12.69
C TYR A 6 40.12 -37.18 13.70
N ALA A 7 40.75 -36.12 14.21
CA ALA A 7 40.16 -35.17 15.15
C ALA A 7 40.11 -33.76 14.56
N ARG A 8 39.00 -33.06 14.79
CA ARG A 8 38.79 -31.73 14.20
C ARG A 8 38.16 -30.75 15.18
N LYS A 9 38.63 -29.51 15.15
CA LYS A 9 38.00 -28.34 15.78
C LYS A 9 37.63 -27.33 14.71
N SER A 10 36.38 -26.85 14.72
CA SER A 10 36.02 -25.68 13.89
C SER A 10 36.69 -24.43 14.46
N THR A 11 37.38 -23.65 13.62
CA THR A 11 38.00 -22.36 14.01
C THR A 11 36.98 -21.27 14.32
N ASP A 12 35.72 -21.47 13.94
CA ASP A 12 34.68 -20.44 13.97
C ASP A 12 34.17 -20.10 15.39
N GLU A 13 34.39 -20.95 16.40
CA GLU A 13 33.83 -20.74 17.75
C GLU A 13 34.78 -21.21 18.86
N LYS A 14 35.39 -20.26 19.59
CA LYS A 14 36.30 -20.54 20.71
C LYS A 14 35.61 -21.07 21.97
N ASP A 15 34.32 -20.74 22.19
CA ASP A 15 33.66 -20.87 23.50
C ASP A 15 32.44 -21.82 23.54
N LYS A 16 32.16 -22.60 22.48
CA LYS A 16 30.90 -23.39 22.38
C LYS A 16 31.03 -24.84 21.91
N GLN A 17 32.24 -25.37 21.73
CA GLN A 17 32.39 -26.79 21.39
C GLN A 17 32.41 -27.67 22.64
N VAL A 18 31.79 -28.84 22.52
CA VAL A 18 31.59 -29.81 23.62
C VAL A 18 32.90 -30.46 24.05
N LEU A 19 33.87 -30.64 23.15
CA LEU A 19 35.20 -31.22 23.44
C LEU A 19 36.34 -30.52 22.69
N SER A 20 37.50 -30.37 23.34
CA SER A 20 38.76 -29.92 22.72
C SER A 20 39.32 -30.99 21.75
N ILE A 21 40.34 -30.64 20.96
CA ILE A 21 41.04 -31.61 20.11
C ILE A 21 41.70 -32.68 20.99
N ASP A 22 42.34 -32.26 22.08
CA ASP A 22 43.06 -33.16 22.99
C ASP A 22 42.12 -34.18 23.65
N ASN A 23 40.92 -33.75 24.07
CA ASN A 23 39.93 -34.67 24.63
C ASN A 23 39.37 -35.63 23.55
N GLN A 24 39.17 -35.17 22.31
CA GLN A 24 38.78 -36.06 21.21
C GLN A 24 39.83 -37.13 20.93
N VAL A 25 41.12 -36.77 20.94
CA VAL A 25 42.21 -37.72 20.74
C VAL A 25 42.27 -38.73 21.90
N SER A 26 42.08 -38.29 23.15
CA SER A 26 42.04 -39.17 24.31
C SER A 26 40.93 -40.22 24.20
N GLU A 27 39.69 -39.79 23.93
CA GLU A 27 38.56 -40.72 23.77
C GLU A 27 38.74 -41.68 22.58
N LEU A 28 39.33 -41.22 21.48
CA LEU A 28 39.60 -42.09 20.33
C LEU A 28 40.70 -43.12 20.62
N LYS A 29 41.67 -42.81 21.48
CA LYS A 29 42.67 -43.78 21.95
C LYS A 29 42.04 -44.83 22.86
N GLU A 30 41.25 -44.42 23.85
CA GLU A 30 40.52 -45.35 24.74
C GLU A 30 39.59 -46.26 23.94
N PHE A 31 38.87 -45.70 22.95
CA PHE A 31 38.01 -46.48 22.06
C PHE A 31 38.80 -47.46 21.20
N ALA A 32 39.96 -47.05 20.66
CA ALA A 32 40.81 -47.93 19.87
C ALA A 32 41.42 -49.07 20.69
N GLU A 33 41.79 -48.82 21.95
CA GLU A 33 42.25 -49.88 22.87
C GLU A 33 41.13 -50.87 23.18
N ARG A 34 39.92 -50.39 23.45
CA ARG A 34 38.76 -51.25 23.75
C ARG A 34 38.35 -52.14 22.57
N GLU A 35 38.39 -51.60 21.35
CA GLU A 35 38.01 -52.30 20.12
C GLU A 35 39.21 -52.99 19.42
N ASN A 36 40.40 -52.96 20.06
CA ASN A 36 41.65 -53.53 19.58
C ASN A 36 42.04 -53.07 18.14
N LEU A 37 42.00 -51.76 17.89
CA LEU A 37 42.30 -51.13 16.60
C LEU A 37 43.75 -50.67 16.53
N GLU A 38 44.45 -51.01 15.44
CA GLU A 38 45.81 -50.56 15.18
C GLU A 38 45.82 -49.16 14.54
N ILE A 39 46.15 -48.11 15.31
CA ILE A 39 46.22 -46.74 14.81
C ILE A 39 47.62 -46.40 14.31
N VAL A 40 47.72 -46.02 13.03
CA VAL A 40 48.99 -45.64 12.37
C VAL A 40 49.39 -44.20 12.67
N ASP A 41 48.42 -43.28 12.73
CA ASP A 41 48.66 -41.86 12.96
C ASP A 41 47.40 -41.13 13.42
N PHE A 42 47.57 -39.98 14.08
CA PHE A 42 46.51 -39.06 14.48
C PHE A 42 46.63 -37.73 13.75
N LEU A 43 45.65 -37.43 12.88
CA LEU A 43 45.57 -36.17 12.16
C LEU A 43 44.62 -35.20 12.86
N THR A 44 45.13 -34.02 13.23
CA THR A 44 44.37 -32.96 13.91
C THR A 44 44.19 -31.73 13.03
N GLU A 45 42.95 -31.29 12.83
CA GLU A 45 42.65 -30.13 11.99
C GLU A 45 41.85 -29.04 12.73
N ALA A 46 42.30 -27.78 12.64
CA ALA A 46 41.61 -26.59 13.18
C ALA A 46 40.90 -25.79 12.07
N GLN A 47 40.16 -26.47 11.19
CA GLN A 47 39.44 -25.85 10.07
C GLN A 47 37.97 -26.29 10.02
N SER A 48 37.11 -25.38 9.54
CA SER A 48 35.68 -25.63 9.40
C SER A 48 35.41 -26.58 8.23
N ALA A 49 34.65 -27.66 8.45
CA ALA A 49 34.23 -28.60 7.41
C ALA A 49 33.11 -28.06 6.49
N LYS A 50 32.82 -26.75 6.55
CA LYS A 50 31.81 -26.06 5.74
C LYS A 50 32.28 -25.77 4.31
N VAL A 51 33.57 -25.55 4.11
CA VAL A 51 34.18 -25.19 2.82
C VAL A 51 35.10 -26.32 2.37
N THR A 52 35.13 -26.62 1.08
CA THR A 52 36.02 -27.61 0.47
C THR A 52 37.47 -27.13 0.42
N GLY A 53 38.42 -28.04 0.20
CA GLY A 53 39.85 -27.69 0.07
C GLY A 53 40.64 -27.73 1.38
N ARG A 54 40.32 -28.67 2.26
CA ARG A 54 40.95 -28.85 3.57
C ARG A 54 42.27 -29.62 3.44
N PRO A 55 43.43 -29.04 3.81
CA PRO A 55 44.73 -29.62 3.50
C PRO A 55 45.01 -30.93 4.26
N ILE A 56 44.63 -31.01 5.54
CA ILE A 56 44.87 -32.19 6.38
C ILE A 56 43.88 -33.31 6.02
N PHE A 57 42.61 -32.97 5.78
CA PHE A 57 41.62 -33.92 5.27
C PHE A 57 41.98 -34.48 3.88
N ASN A 58 42.48 -33.63 2.97
CA ASN A 58 42.96 -34.10 1.66
C ASN A 58 44.20 -35.00 1.81
N SER A 59 45.06 -34.73 2.79
CA SER A 59 46.19 -35.62 3.11
C SER A 59 45.70 -36.95 3.66
N LEU A 60 44.67 -36.98 4.52
CA LEU A 60 44.04 -38.20 5.01
C LEU A 60 43.54 -39.06 3.85
N VAL A 61 42.76 -38.46 2.95
CA VAL A 61 42.21 -39.14 1.76
C VAL A 61 43.32 -39.73 0.90
N LYS A 62 44.36 -38.94 0.60
CA LYS A 62 45.52 -39.42 -0.19
C LYS A 62 46.28 -40.58 0.46
N ARG A 63 46.36 -40.63 1.80
CA ARG A 63 47.03 -41.73 2.51
C ARG A 63 46.21 -43.01 2.45
N ILE A 64 44.89 -42.91 2.43
CA ILE A 64 43.98 -44.04 2.23
C ILE A 64 44.07 -44.55 0.79
N GLU A 65 44.04 -43.65 -0.20
CA GLU A 65 44.23 -43.99 -1.62
C GLU A 65 45.58 -44.68 -1.89
N LYS A 66 46.62 -44.34 -1.12
CA LYS A 66 47.94 -45.00 -1.17
C LYS A 66 48.01 -46.36 -0.43
N GLY A 67 46.95 -46.75 0.27
CA GLY A 67 46.89 -48.00 1.03
C GLY A 67 47.65 -48.00 2.36
N GLU A 68 48.04 -46.82 2.89
CA GLU A 68 48.74 -46.72 4.19
C GLU A 68 47.84 -47.14 5.37
N ALA A 69 46.53 -46.97 5.23
CA ALA A 69 45.51 -47.41 6.17
C ALA A 69 44.21 -47.76 5.43
N GLN A 70 43.48 -48.75 5.95
CA GLN A 70 42.23 -49.24 5.36
C GLN A 70 40.99 -48.75 6.14
N GLY A 71 41.18 -48.02 7.24
CA GLY A 71 40.08 -47.48 8.03
C GLY A 71 40.32 -46.10 8.63
N ILE A 72 39.22 -45.42 8.97
CA ILE A 72 39.25 -44.14 9.68
C ILE A 72 38.52 -44.29 11.02
N VAL A 73 39.11 -43.71 12.07
CA VAL A 73 38.48 -43.57 13.39
C VAL A 73 38.28 -42.08 13.67
N SER A 74 37.04 -41.66 13.92
CA SER A 74 36.73 -40.28 14.28
C SER A 74 35.65 -40.23 15.35
N TRP A 75 35.53 -39.11 16.07
CA TRP A 75 34.60 -39.01 17.19
C TRP A 75 33.12 -39.07 16.76
N ASN A 76 32.79 -38.46 15.62
CA ASN A 76 31.44 -38.43 15.06
C ASN A 76 31.50 -38.14 13.54
N PRO A 77 30.53 -38.60 12.72
CA PRO A 77 30.46 -38.26 11.28
C PRO A 77 30.60 -36.76 10.97
N ASP A 78 30.07 -35.88 11.83
CA ASP A 78 30.13 -34.43 11.63
C ASP A 78 31.55 -33.81 11.77
N ARG A 79 32.52 -34.59 12.29
CA ARG A 79 33.95 -34.22 12.34
C ARG A 79 34.62 -34.47 10.99
N ILE A 80 34.17 -35.47 10.26
CA ILE A 80 34.70 -35.85 8.94
C ILE A 80 34.22 -34.88 7.86
N ALA A 81 32.90 -34.69 7.71
CA ALA A 81 32.33 -33.82 6.68
C ALA A 81 31.05 -33.08 7.15
N ARG A 82 30.91 -31.82 6.71
CA ARG A 82 29.70 -31.00 6.84
C ARG A 82 29.28 -30.36 5.51
N ASN A 83 29.78 -30.90 4.41
CA ASN A 83 29.49 -30.48 3.05
C ASN A 83 29.30 -31.73 2.17
N SER A 84 28.57 -31.57 1.07
CA SER A 84 28.19 -32.66 0.18
C SER A 84 29.37 -33.24 -0.61
N ILE A 85 30.46 -32.49 -0.78
CA ILE A 85 31.62 -32.90 -1.59
C ILE A 85 32.54 -33.82 -0.77
N ASP A 86 32.95 -33.40 0.42
CA ASP A 86 33.82 -34.18 1.29
C ASP A 86 33.10 -35.42 1.84
N GLY A 87 31.80 -35.32 2.13
CA GLY A 87 30.98 -36.48 2.52
C GLY A 87 30.85 -37.48 1.37
N GLY A 88 30.60 -36.98 0.15
CA GLY A 88 30.55 -37.80 -1.05
C GLY A 88 31.87 -38.52 -1.35
N LYS A 89 33.02 -37.87 -1.11
CA LYS A 89 34.34 -38.53 -1.26
C LYS A 89 34.52 -39.72 -0.32
N ILE A 90 34.10 -39.60 0.94
CA ILE A 90 34.19 -40.71 1.90
C ILE A 90 33.29 -41.88 1.50
N ILE A 91 32.08 -41.57 1.02
CA ILE A 91 31.16 -42.59 0.48
C ILE A 91 31.76 -43.26 -0.75
N TYR A 92 32.34 -42.49 -1.67
CA TYR A 92 33.02 -43.01 -2.86
C TYR A 92 34.17 -43.95 -2.50
N LEU A 93 35.01 -43.60 -1.52
CA LEU A 93 36.08 -44.49 -1.04
C LEU A 93 35.56 -45.78 -0.40
N LEU A 94 34.40 -45.73 0.27
CA LEU A 94 33.72 -46.92 0.78
C LEU A 94 33.18 -47.78 -0.38
N ASP A 95 32.64 -47.15 -1.43
CA ASP A 95 32.10 -47.81 -2.62
C ASP A 95 33.18 -48.50 -3.47
N THR A 96 34.34 -47.87 -3.65
CA THR A 96 35.47 -48.44 -4.39
C THR A 96 36.23 -49.50 -3.59
N GLY A 97 35.96 -49.63 -2.28
CA GLY A 97 36.62 -50.58 -1.39
C GLY A 97 38.02 -50.14 -0.93
N GLU A 98 38.45 -48.93 -1.28
CA GLU A 98 39.70 -48.31 -0.80
C GLU A 98 39.62 -47.99 0.70
N LEU A 99 38.44 -47.59 1.18
CA LEU A 99 38.12 -47.50 2.60
C LEU A 99 37.24 -48.68 3.01
N GLN A 100 37.73 -49.53 3.90
CA GLN A 100 37.03 -50.76 4.28
C GLN A 100 36.22 -50.60 5.58
N SER A 101 36.71 -49.79 6.53
CA SER A 101 36.05 -49.59 7.83
C SER A 101 36.06 -48.14 8.27
N LEU A 102 34.94 -47.70 8.83
CA LEU A 102 34.78 -46.39 9.42
C LEU A 102 34.16 -46.56 10.81
N LYS A 103 34.83 -46.10 11.85
CA LYS A 103 34.39 -46.31 13.24
C LYS A 103 34.24 -44.99 13.98
N PHE A 104 33.18 -44.92 14.79
CA PHE A 104 32.89 -43.80 15.69
C PHE A 104 32.52 -44.31 17.09
N PRO A 105 32.98 -43.66 18.16
CA PRO A 105 32.55 -43.99 19.53
C PRO A 105 31.05 -43.77 19.76
N THR A 106 30.45 -42.78 19.10
CA THR A 106 29.07 -42.33 19.34
C THR A 106 28.08 -42.76 18.25
N HIS A 107 28.54 -43.36 17.16
CA HIS A 107 27.72 -43.67 16.00
C HIS A 107 28.08 -45.05 15.44
N TRP A 108 27.09 -45.94 15.35
CA TRP A 108 27.29 -47.25 14.75
C TRP A 108 27.27 -47.15 13.22
N PHE A 109 28.28 -47.72 12.56
CA PHE A 109 28.36 -47.80 11.10
C PHE A 109 28.96 -49.14 10.68
N GLU A 110 28.37 -49.72 9.65
CA GLU A 110 28.86 -50.90 8.94
C GLU A 110 28.88 -50.62 7.43
N ASN A 111 29.84 -51.23 6.74
CA ASN A 111 30.06 -51.01 5.31
C ASN A 111 29.09 -51.85 4.43
N THR A 112 27.78 -51.76 4.71
CA THR A 112 26.69 -52.35 3.92
C THR A 112 26.01 -51.28 3.07
N PRO A 113 25.27 -51.62 2.00
CA PRO A 113 24.50 -50.64 1.24
C PRO A 113 23.57 -49.78 2.13
N GLN A 114 22.93 -50.41 3.11
CA GLN A 114 22.09 -49.74 4.11
C GLN A 114 22.92 -48.83 5.02
N GLY A 115 24.09 -49.28 5.48
CA GLY A 115 25.00 -48.46 6.29
C GLY A 115 25.52 -47.23 5.55
N ARG A 116 25.93 -47.37 4.28
CA ARG A 116 26.37 -46.24 3.41
C ARG A 116 25.25 -45.23 3.18
N PHE A 117 24.02 -45.71 3.00
CA PHE A 117 22.85 -44.84 2.92
C PHE A 117 22.62 -44.06 4.23
N MET A 118 22.69 -44.73 5.38
CA MET A 118 22.53 -44.09 6.69
C MET A 118 23.65 -43.07 6.97
N LEU A 119 24.89 -43.36 6.56
CA LEU A 119 26.01 -42.41 6.67
C LEU A 119 25.80 -41.18 5.76
N SER A 120 25.26 -41.38 4.55
CA SER A 120 24.89 -40.29 3.65
C SER A 120 23.82 -39.38 4.28
N ILE A 121 22.83 -39.97 4.95
CA ILE A 121 21.83 -39.22 5.73
C ILE A 121 22.51 -38.45 6.86
N ALA A 122 23.45 -39.05 7.60
CA ALA A 122 24.15 -38.38 8.70
C ALA A 122 24.96 -37.15 8.22
N PHE A 123 25.68 -37.26 7.09
CA PHE A 123 26.35 -36.11 6.47
C PHE A 123 25.35 -35.04 6.00
N GLY A 124 24.20 -35.47 5.45
CA GLY A 124 23.09 -34.60 5.07
C GLY A 124 22.52 -33.82 6.26
N GLN A 125 22.30 -34.48 7.40
CA GLN A 125 21.83 -33.86 8.64
C GLN A 125 22.84 -32.85 9.18
N ALA A 126 24.14 -33.18 9.15
CA ALA A 126 25.19 -32.26 9.58
C ALA A 126 25.25 -30.99 8.70
N LYS A 127 25.06 -31.13 7.39
CA LYS A 127 24.94 -29.99 6.47
C LYS A 127 23.68 -29.16 6.74
N TYR A 128 22.53 -29.81 6.88
CA TYR A 128 21.26 -29.16 7.21
C TYR A 128 21.34 -28.34 8.50
N TYR A 129 21.97 -28.88 9.54
CA TYR A 129 22.17 -28.16 10.81
C TYR A 129 22.97 -26.86 10.62
N VAL A 130 24.07 -26.91 9.86
CA VAL A 130 24.90 -25.73 9.57
C VAL A 130 24.11 -24.68 8.77
N ASP A 131 23.36 -25.11 7.77
CA ASP A 131 22.55 -24.21 6.94
C ASP A 131 21.40 -23.58 7.74
N ASN A 132 20.70 -24.38 8.56
CA ASN A 132 19.64 -23.90 9.43
C ASN A 132 20.18 -22.92 10.49
N LEU A 133 21.35 -23.19 11.08
CA LEU A 133 22.02 -22.26 12.00
C LEU A 133 22.34 -20.93 11.30
N SER A 134 22.87 -20.96 10.09
CA SER A 134 23.15 -19.77 9.28
C SER A 134 21.87 -18.95 9.01
N GLN A 135 20.77 -19.64 8.68
CA GLN A 135 19.48 -19.00 8.49
C GLN A 135 18.96 -18.39 9.79
N ASN A 136 19.05 -19.09 10.92
CA ASN A 136 18.60 -18.60 12.23
C ASN A 136 19.40 -17.40 12.71
N VAL A 137 20.73 -17.41 12.55
CA VAL A 137 21.59 -16.23 12.83
C VAL A 137 21.19 -15.05 11.94
N THR A 138 20.99 -15.29 10.65
CA THR A 138 20.56 -14.24 9.71
C THR A 138 19.19 -13.68 10.07
N ARG A 139 18.23 -14.55 10.44
CA ARG A 139 16.90 -14.17 10.93
C ARG A 139 17.01 -13.33 12.20
N GLY A 140 17.83 -13.75 13.16
CA GLY A 140 18.09 -13.01 14.40
C GLY A 140 18.72 -11.63 14.16
N LEU A 141 19.69 -11.53 13.25
CA LEU A 141 20.28 -10.25 12.85
C LEU A 141 19.26 -9.34 12.17
N LYS A 142 18.46 -9.87 11.24
CA LYS A 142 17.36 -9.14 10.60
C LYS A 142 16.33 -8.66 11.61
N TYR A 143 15.96 -9.50 12.59
CA TYR A 143 15.04 -9.13 13.66
C TYR A 143 15.59 -7.99 14.52
N LYS A 144 16.87 -8.04 14.91
CA LYS A 144 17.54 -6.95 15.64
C LYS A 144 17.51 -5.64 14.85
N ILE A 145 17.85 -5.68 13.56
CA ILE A 145 17.82 -4.48 12.71
C ILE A 145 16.38 -3.93 12.54
N LYS A 146 15.39 -4.80 12.31
CA LYS A 146 13.98 -4.41 12.20
C LYS A 146 13.43 -3.78 13.49
N THR A 147 13.86 -4.28 14.64
CA THR A 147 13.49 -3.74 15.96
C THR A 147 14.33 -2.53 16.35
N GLY A 148 15.27 -2.10 15.50
CA GLY A 148 16.12 -0.94 15.74
C GLY A 148 17.29 -1.21 16.71
N VAL A 149 17.59 -2.47 17.02
CA VAL A 149 18.72 -2.88 17.86
C VAL A 149 19.97 -3.10 17.00
N TRP A 150 21.08 -2.47 17.39
CA TRP A 150 22.35 -2.61 16.69
C TRP A 150 23.01 -3.98 17.02
N PRO A 151 23.35 -4.80 16.01
CA PRO A 151 23.81 -6.17 16.25
C PRO A 151 25.30 -6.30 16.60
N ALA A 152 26.11 -5.27 16.35
CA ALA A 152 27.55 -5.30 16.57
C ALA A 152 27.94 -4.52 17.84
N ARG A 153 29.25 -4.42 18.12
CA ARG A 153 29.74 -3.57 19.22
C ARG A 153 29.37 -2.11 18.99
N ALA A 154 29.08 -1.39 20.08
CA ALA A 154 28.78 0.04 20.06
C ALA A 154 29.90 0.84 19.35
N PRO A 155 29.54 1.77 18.45
CA PRO A 155 30.48 2.74 17.90
C PRO A 155 31.05 3.68 18.96
N MET A 156 32.13 4.37 18.63
CA MET A 156 32.79 5.35 19.51
C MET A 156 31.79 6.43 19.97
N GLY A 157 31.87 6.90 21.22
CA GLY A 157 30.84 7.78 21.81
C GLY A 157 29.65 7.04 22.43
N TYR A 158 29.60 5.72 22.29
CA TYR A 158 28.55 4.86 22.85
C TYR A 158 29.13 3.64 23.56
N ARG A 159 28.38 3.09 24.52
CA ARG A 159 28.72 1.83 25.20
C ARG A 159 27.55 0.86 25.19
N ASN A 160 27.87 -0.44 25.13
CA ASN A 160 26.90 -1.50 25.31
C ASN A 160 26.65 -1.66 26.81
N ASP A 161 25.43 -1.38 27.25
CA ASP A 161 25.02 -1.68 28.62
C ASP A 161 24.64 -3.16 28.72
N ARG A 162 25.30 -3.90 29.62
CA ARG A 162 25.08 -5.34 29.81
C ARG A 162 23.72 -5.63 30.44
N ASN A 163 23.18 -4.70 31.23
CA ASN A 163 21.94 -4.90 31.97
C ASN A 163 20.71 -4.68 31.07
N SER A 164 20.65 -3.55 30.38
CA SER A 164 19.55 -3.25 29.44
C SER A 164 19.71 -3.90 28.07
N LYS A 165 20.86 -4.54 27.79
CA LYS A 165 21.23 -5.08 26.45
C LYS A 165 21.06 -4.02 25.34
N SER A 166 21.22 -2.75 25.68
CA SER A 166 21.00 -1.60 24.81
C SER A 166 22.29 -0.80 24.63
N ILE A 167 22.28 0.12 23.65
CA ILE A 167 23.41 1.02 23.40
C ILE A 167 23.09 2.39 23.99
N VAL A 168 23.90 2.80 24.95
CA VAL A 168 23.76 4.07 25.67
C VAL A 168 24.88 5.04 25.26
N VAL A 169 24.57 6.33 25.27
CA VAL A 169 25.56 7.39 25.01
C VAL A 169 26.55 7.44 26.17
N TYR A 170 27.83 7.47 25.86
CA TYR A 170 28.89 7.63 26.86
C TYR A 170 29.43 9.05 26.80
N GLU A 171 28.88 9.92 27.65
CA GLU A 171 29.12 11.38 27.64
C GLU A 171 30.61 11.81 27.59
N PRO A 172 31.56 11.15 28.27
CA PRO A 172 32.98 11.51 28.17
C PRO A 172 33.56 11.40 26.74
N GLU A 173 33.11 10.42 25.94
CA GLU A 173 33.51 10.30 24.53
C GLU A 173 32.58 11.08 23.58
N ALA A 174 31.31 11.21 23.97
CA ALA A 174 30.28 11.86 23.16
C ALA A 174 30.45 13.39 23.08
N ARG A 175 30.89 14.07 24.16
CA ARG A 175 31.09 15.53 24.17
C ARG A 175 32.16 15.99 23.16
N PRO A 176 33.39 15.43 23.15
CA PRO A 176 34.39 15.76 22.13
C PRO A 176 33.90 15.44 20.71
N LEU A 177 33.18 14.33 20.53
CA LEU A 177 32.65 13.97 19.21
C LEU A 177 31.62 14.97 18.68
N ARG A 178 30.65 15.44 19.49
CA ARG A 178 29.68 16.46 19.05
C ARG A 178 30.41 17.72 18.56
N LYS A 179 31.38 18.19 19.34
CA LYS A 179 32.19 19.36 18.99
C LYS A 179 33.06 19.13 17.75
N ALA A 180 33.58 17.92 17.55
CA ALA A 180 34.32 17.56 16.33
C ALA A 180 33.45 17.62 15.07
N PHE A 181 32.18 17.20 15.14
CA PHE A 181 31.22 17.35 14.03
C PHE A 181 30.93 18.83 13.74
N GLU A 182 30.74 19.66 14.77
CA GLU A 182 30.56 21.11 14.63
C GLU A 182 31.78 21.76 13.97
N LEU A 183 32.99 21.50 14.47
CA LEU A 183 34.24 22.02 13.91
C LEU A 183 34.43 21.60 12.46
N TYR A 184 34.15 20.33 12.11
CA TYR A 184 34.24 19.86 10.73
C TYR A 184 33.22 20.54 9.81
N SER A 185 32.00 20.76 10.30
CA SER A 185 30.92 21.38 9.53
C SER A 185 31.24 22.82 9.08
N THR A 186 32.14 23.51 9.76
CA THR A 186 32.60 24.87 9.36
C THR A 186 33.44 24.89 8.10
N GLY A 187 33.98 23.73 7.67
CA GLY A 187 34.90 23.66 6.54
C GLY A 187 36.30 24.25 6.79
N LYS A 188 36.59 24.77 7.99
CA LYS A 188 37.90 25.36 8.35
C LYS A 188 38.95 24.33 8.80
N TYR A 189 38.51 23.23 9.43
CA TYR A 189 39.41 22.25 10.03
C TYR A 189 39.67 21.04 9.11
N ALA A 190 40.94 20.69 8.88
CA ALA A 190 41.33 19.46 8.18
C ALA A 190 41.07 18.21 9.03
N LEU A 191 41.10 17.01 8.42
CA LEU A 191 40.95 15.75 9.17
C LEU A 191 42.06 15.60 10.23
N ASP A 192 43.29 15.99 9.90
CA ASP A 192 44.39 16.02 10.87
C ASP A 192 44.12 16.95 12.06
N GLY A 193 43.61 18.16 11.80
CA GLY A 193 43.23 19.11 12.87
C GLY A 193 42.12 18.58 13.79
N ILE A 194 41.17 17.82 13.24
CA ILE A 194 40.12 17.16 14.02
C ILE A 194 40.67 15.98 14.82
N GLY A 195 41.60 15.23 14.24
CA GLY A 195 42.29 14.16 14.93
C GLY A 195 43.06 14.67 16.15
N LYS A 196 43.81 15.76 16.00
CA LYS A 196 44.52 16.44 17.10
C LYS A 196 43.56 16.90 18.19
N PHE A 197 42.49 17.61 17.82
CA PHE A 197 41.45 18.04 18.75
C PHE A 197 40.86 16.86 19.55
N LEU A 198 40.51 15.76 18.88
CA LEU A 198 39.96 14.58 19.53
C LEU A 198 40.98 13.93 20.47
N PHE A 199 42.26 13.87 20.08
CA PHE A 199 43.33 13.31 20.89
C PHE A 199 43.59 14.13 22.16
N GLU A 200 43.65 15.46 22.05
CA GLU A 200 43.78 16.39 23.19
C GLU A 200 42.62 16.27 24.18
N ASN A 201 41.42 15.97 23.67
CA ASN A 201 40.22 15.71 24.47
C ASN A 201 40.08 14.24 24.91
N GLY A 202 41.18 13.47 24.91
CA GLY A 202 41.25 12.12 25.50
C GLY A 202 40.80 10.97 24.59
N MET A 203 40.47 11.23 23.31
CA MET A 203 40.03 10.20 22.36
C MET A 203 41.21 9.55 21.65
N LYS A 204 41.68 8.42 22.17
CA LYS A 204 42.84 7.69 21.66
C LYS A 204 42.43 6.50 20.79
N ASN A 205 43.30 6.12 19.85
CA ASN A 205 43.15 4.87 19.13
C ASN A 205 43.38 3.68 20.07
N LYS A 206 42.44 2.72 20.11
CA LYS A 206 42.49 1.55 21.01
C LYS A 206 43.69 0.63 20.79
N TYR A 207 44.27 0.62 19.59
CA TYR A 207 45.38 -0.26 19.25
C TYR A 207 46.75 0.42 19.37
N SER A 208 46.88 1.64 18.83
CA SER A 208 48.17 2.36 18.80
C SER A 208 48.36 3.34 19.95
N GLY A 209 47.33 3.64 20.74
CA GLY A 209 47.39 4.65 21.82
C GLY A 209 47.52 6.11 21.35
N GLY A 210 47.81 6.34 20.07
CA GLY A 210 47.98 7.66 19.44
C GLY A 210 46.70 8.25 18.83
N GLN A 211 46.88 9.32 18.04
CA GLN A 211 45.82 10.01 17.30
C GLN A 211 45.05 9.05 16.38
N LEU A 212 43.77 9.35 16.15
CA LEU A 212 42.96 8.61 15.18
C LEU A 212 43.46 8.90 13.75
N ASN A 213 43.83 7.84 13.04
CA ASN A 213 44.21 7.95 11.63
C ASN A 213 43.03 8.48 10.78
N ASP A 214 43.36 9.14 9.67
CA ASP A 214 42.39 9.73 8.74
C ASP A 214 41.28 8.77 8.31
N SER A 215 41.60 7.50 8.04
CA SER A 215 40.61 6.48 7.66
C SER A 215 39.58 6.22 8.78
N ASN A 216 40.02 6.24 10.05
CA ASN A 216 39.14 6.04 11.19
C ASN A 216 38.27 7.27 11.45
N LEU A 217 38.84 8.47 11.38
CA LEU A 217 38.09 9.74 11.47
C LEU A 217 37.06 9.85 10.35
N ARG A 218 37.46 9.49 9.13
CA ARG A 218 36.59 9.42 7.96
C ARG A 218 35.42 8.47 8.21
N ARG A 219 35.67 7.28 8.77
CA ARG A 219 34.62 6.33 9.14
C ARG A 219 33.69 6.87 10.21
N VAL A 220 34.19 7.62 11.20
CA VAL A 220 33.36 8.25 12.24
C VAL A 220 32.47 9.34 11.65
N LEU A 221 33.04 10.29 10.92
CA LEU A 221 32.31 11.44 10.35
C LEU A 221 31.29 11.05 9.27
N MET A 222 31.37 9.84 8.74
CA MET A 222 30.53 9.37 7.63
C MET A 222 29.50 8.32 8.02
N ARG A 223 29.51 7.85 9.26
CA ARG A 223 28.60 6.79 9.68
C ARG A 223 27.25 7.40 10.07
N PRO A 224 26.12 7.03 9.41
CA PRO A 224 24.80 7.53 9.78
C PRO A 224 24.33 7.12 11.19
N PHE A 225 25.06 6.22 11.85
CA PHE A 225 24.79 5.80 13.24
C PHE A 225 24.62 6.98 14.20
N TYR A 226 25.44 8.02 14.05
CA TYR A 226 25.39 9.18 14.94
C TYR A 226 24.12 10.04 14.81
N THR A 227 23.36 9.89 13.71
CA THR A 227 22.07 10.58 13.52
C THR A 227 20.87 9.73 13.96
N GLY A 228 21.11 8.56 14.57
CA GLY A 228 20.06 7.63 15.00
C GLY A 228 19.66 6.61 13.93
N TYR A 229 20.41 6.49 12.84
CA TYR A 229 20.13 5.56 11.74
C TYR A 229 21.20 4.48 11.61
N MET A 230 20.78 3.25 11.36
CA MET A 230 21.66 2.09 11.18
C MET A 230 21.63 1.65 9.72
N VAL A 231 22.80 1.38 9.14
CA VAL A 231 22.89 0.85 7.77
C VAL A 231 23.13 -0.65 7.84
N PHE A 232 22.29 -1.43 7.17
CA PHE A 232 22.44 -2.88 7.04
C PHE A 232 22.19 -3.29 5.58
N ARG A 233 23.18 -3.94 4.94
CA ARG A 233 23.15 -4.35 3.52
C ARG A 233 22.75 -3.23 2.54
N GLY A 234 23.15 -1.99 2.82
CA GLY A 234 22.86 -0.82 1.98
C GLY A 234 21.56 -0.09 2.32
N GLU A 235 20.68 -0.67 3.14
CA GLU A 235 19.42 -0.05 3.56
C GLU A 235 19.57 0.68 4.90
N MET A 236 18.84 1.78 5.06
CA MET A 236 18.81 2.59 6.28
C MET A 236 17.61 2.23 7.16
N PHE A 237 17.88 1.90 8.42
CA PHE A 237 16.89 1.58 9.45
C PHE A 237 16.98 2.57 10.60
N LYS A 238 15.85 2.89 11.24
CA LYS A 238 15.85 3.73 12.44
C LYS A 238 16.33 2.91 13.65
N GLY A 239 17.35 3.40 14.34
CA GLY A 239 17.88 2.78 15.56
C GLY A 239 17.08 3.17 16.81
N THR A 240 17.20 2.34 17.85
CA THR A 240 16.68 2.57 19.21
C THR A 240 17.63 3.40 20.07
N HIS A 241 18.90 3.51 19.67
CA HIS A 241 19.90 4.30 20.38
C HIS A 241 19.67 5.80 20.20
N ALA A 242 20.04 6.59 21.20
CA ALA A 242 19.91 8.05 21.14
C ALA A 242 20.87 8.64 20.08
N PRO A 243 20.41 9.56 19.21
CA PRO A 243 21.28 10.22 18.25
C PRO A 243 22.28 11.14 18.98
N LEU A 244 23.53 11.14 18.52
CA LEU A 244 24.58 11.99 19.07
C LEU A 244 24.54 13.40 18.47
N ILE A 245 24.18 13.49 17.18
CA ILE A 245 24.13 14.72 16.39
C ILE A 245 22.81 14.79 15.59
N SER A 246 22.41 16.01 15.21
CA SER A 246 21.27 16.20 14.33
C SER A 246 21.58 15.76 12.90
N LYS A 247 20.54 15.39 12.14
CA LYS A 247 20.68 15.05 10.72
C LYS A 247 21.22 16.23 9.91
N GLU A 248 20.79 17.45 10.22
CA GLU A 248 21.25 18.67 9.55
C GLU A 248 22.75 18.91 9.72
N LEU A 249 23.29 18.72 10.93
CA LEU A 249 24.72 18.86 11.18
C LEU A 249 25.53 17.80 10.41
N PHE A 250 25.01 16.57 10.35
CA PHE A 250 25.62 15.49 9.58
C PHE A 250 25.61 15.76 8.07
N ASP A 251 24.51 16.27 7.54
CA ASP A 251 24.37 16.60 6.11
C ASP A 251 25.34 17.73 5.72
N LYS A 252 25.51 18.77 6.56
CA LYS A 252 26.55 19.81 6.39
C LYS A 252 27.96 19.21 6.30
N CYS A 253 28.28 18.24 7.16
CA CYS A 253 29.56 17.53 7.11
C CYS A 253 29.76 16.76 5.79
N GLN A 254 28.70 16.16 5.24
CA GLN A 254 28.78 15.47 3.94
C GLN A 254 28.98 16.45 2.77
N VAL A 255 28.39 17.65 2.82
CA VAL A 255 28.62 18.70 1.83
C VAL A 255 30.08 19.17 1.83
N VAL A 256 30.63 19.50 3.01
CA VAL A 256 32.04 19.89 3.17
C VAL A 256 32.99 18.81 2.62
N ARG A 257 32.68 17.54 2.90
CA ARG A 257 33.43 16.40 2.35
C ARG A 257 33.40 16.37 0.83
N LYS A 258 32.22 16.53 0.20
CA LYS A 258 32.09 16.53 -1.28
C LYS A 258 32.88 17.68 -1.90
N GLN A 259 32.81 18.87 -1.31
CA GLN A 259 33.56 20.04 -1.75
C GLN A 259 35.06 19.78 -1.68
N ARG A 260 35.58 19.23 -0.57
CA ARG A 260 37.00 18.88 -0.43
C ARG A 260 37.46 17.73 -1.33
N GLY A 261 36.58 16.76 -1.60
CA GLY A 261 36.85 15.67 -2.55
C GLY A 261 37.07 16.16 -3.99
N TYR A 262 36.43 17.27 -4.37
CA TYR A 262 36.69 17.97 -5.64
C TYR A 262 37.91 18.90 -5.57
N TYR A 263 38.24 19.43 -4.38
CA TYR A 263 39.26 20.48 -4.20
C TYR A 263 40.69 19.98 -3.93
N HIS A 264 40.89 18.68 -3.69
CA HIS A 264 42.23 18.11 -3.47
C HIS A 264 43.17 18.19 -4.68
N GLN A 265 42.78 18.84 -5.79
CA GLN A 265 43.71 19.16 -6.87
C GLN A 265 44.46 20.49 -6.72
N ASN A 266 43.97 21.55 -6.06
CA ASN A 266 44.62 22.87 -6.20
C ASN A 266 44.40 23.83 -5.03
N GLN A 267 44.96 23.57 -3.84
CA GLN A 267 45.00 24.62 -2.79
C GLN A 267 46.33 24.76 -2.04
N SER A 268 47.34 23.93 -2.34
CA SER A 268 48.67 24.04 -1.72
C SER A 268 49.77 24.54 -2.67
N LYS A 269 49.44 25.09 -3.83
CA LYS A 269 50.44 25.64 -4.75
C LYS A 269 50.18 27.11 -5.02
N ARG A 270 51.24 27.92 -4.89
CA ARG A 270 51.30 29.37 -5.15
C ARG A 270 50.95 29.74 -6.61
N TYR A 271 50.76 28.74 -7.49
CA TYR A 271 50.43 28.85 -8.91
C TYR A 271 49.32 27.84 -9.26
N ASN A 272 48.26 28.29 -9.94
CA ASN A 272 47.16 27.45 -10.42
C ASN A 272 47.42 27.04 -11.87
N PHE A 273 47.76 25.77 -12.11
CA PHE A 273 48.11 25.29 -13.45
C PHE A 273 46.85 24.80 -14.18
N ALA A 274 46.52 25.42 -15.32
CA ALA A 274 45.25 25.16 -16.01
C ALA A 274 45.15 23.75 -16.60
N PHE A 275 46.23 23.22 -17.18
CA PHE A 275 46.19 21.96 -17.95
C PHE A 275 46.68 20.72 -17.18
N THR A 276 46.97 20.84 -15.89
CA THR A 276 47.46 19.69 -15.09
C THR A 276 46.39 18.61 -14.92
N GLY A 277 46.79 17.36 -15.14
CA GLY A 277 45.88 16.20 -15.05
C GLY A 277 45.05 15.93 -16.32
N LEU A 278 45.09 16.83 -17.32
CA LEU A 278 44.36 16.68 -18.59
C LEU A 278 45.20 15.99 -19.67
N ILE A 279 46.48 16.32 -19.72
CA ILE A 279 47.38 15.88 -20.78
C ILE A 279 48.20 14.66 -20.31
N LYS A 280 48.30 13.63 -21.14
CA LYS A 280 49.18 12.48 -20.93
C LYS A 280 50.36 12.51 -21.89
N CYS A 281 51.49 11.97 -21.49
CA CYS A 281 52.63 11.78 -22.39
C CYS A 281 52.32 10.63 -23.36
N LYS A 282 52.51 10.85 -24.67
CA LYS A 282 52.28 9.80 -25.68
C LYS A 282 53.19 8.58 -25.50
N TYR A 283 54.44 8.81 -25.12
CA TYR A 283 55.47 7.76 -25.05
C TYR A 283 55.35 6.85 -23.82
N CYS A 284 55.10 7.41 -22.63
CA CYS A 284 55.07 6.61 -21.38
C CYS A 284 53.70 6.57 -20.69
N ASN A 285 52.70 7.26 -21.26
CA ASN A 285 51.34 7.38 -20.73
C ASN A 285 51.26 7.94 -19.29
N CYS A 286 52.35 8.54 -18.79
CA CYS A 286 52.36 9.25 -17.52
C CYS A 286 51.71 10.62 -17.68
N SER A 287 51.11 11.14 -16.61
CA SER A 287 50.51 12.47 -16.61
C SER A 287 51.57 13.56 -16.82
N ILE A 288 51.19 14.59 -17.58
CA ILE A 288 51.97 15.84 -17.69
C ILE A 288 51.69 16.70 -16.46
N THR A 289 52.76 17.15 -15.82
CA THR A 289 52.76 18.08 -14.69
C THR A 289 53.29 19.44 -15.15
N ALA A 290 53.08 20.47 -14.34
CA ALA A 290 53.58 21.81 -14.59
C ALA A 290 54.50 22.29 -13.47
N GLU A 291 55.45 23.13 -13.84
CA GLU A 291 56.38 23.82 -12.96
C GLU A 291 56.47 25.30 -13.32
N HIS A 292 56.71 26.12 -12.30
CA HIS A 292 56.93 27.55 -12.46
C HIS A 292 58.43 27.83 -12.47
N ARG A 293 58.93 28.47 -13.53
CA ARG A 293 60.33 28.94 -13.60
C ARG A 293 60.36 30.45 -13.81
N PRO A 294 60.75 31.23 -12.79
CA PRO A 294 61.00 32.66 -12.98
C PRO A 294 62.28 32.83 -13.79
N PHE A 295 62.22 33.65 -14.83
CA PHE A 295 63.37 33.99 -15.66
C PHE A 295 63.74 35.46 -15.44
N TYR A 296 64.99 35.71 -15.10
CA TYR A 296 65.51 37.05 -14.85
C TYR A 296 66.33 37.51 -16.06
N PHE A 297 65.96 38.65 -16.62
CA PHE A 297 66.71 39.28 -17.72
C PHE A 297 67.80 40.19 -17.12
N PRO A 298 69.09 39.80 -17.18
CA PRO A 298 70.14 40.53 -16.47
C PRO A 298 70.38 41.94 -17.02
N ARG A 299 70.08 42.16 -18.31
CA ARG A 299 70.28 43.45 -19.00
C ARG A 299 69.16 44.47 -18.77
N THR A 300 67.95 44.03 -18.43
CA THR A 300 66.78 44.92 -18.31
C THR A 300 66.20 44.95 -16.90
N HIS A 301 66.81 44.24 -15.94
CA HIS A 301 66.31 44.03 -14.57
C HIS A 301 64.84 43.52 -14.50
N HIS A 302 64.30 43.02 -15.61
CA HIS A 302 62.93 42.54 -15.71
C HIS A 302 62.84 41.06 -15.28
N LYS A 303 61.83 40.72 -14.47
CA LYS A 303 61.48 39.34 -14.12
C LYS A 303 60.26 38.92 -14.93
N ALA A 304 60.38 37.86 -15.73
CA ALA A 304 59.24 37.25 -16.39
C ALA A 304 58.99 35.85 -15.82
N ASP A 305 57.73 35.58 -15.50
CA ASP A 305 57.30 34.30 -14.94
C ASP A 305 56.76 33.42 -16.06
N TYR A 306 57.37 32.24 -16.25
CA TYR A 306 56.93 31.28 -17.26
C TYR A 306 56.49 29.96 -16.63
N LEU A 307 55.34 29.46 -17.10
CA LEU A 307 54.79 28.15 -16.73
C LEU A 307 55.17 27.11 -17.78
N TYR A 308 55.82 26.04 -17.33
CA TYR A 308 56.32 24.97 -18.18
C TYR A 308 55.65 23.64 -17.83
N TYR A 309 55.21 22.91 -18.86
CA TYR A 309 54.61 21.58 -18.75
C TYR A 309 55.59 20.51 -19.20
N HIS A 310 55.69 19.41 -18.44
CA HIS A 310 56.58 18.28 -18.72
C HIS A 310 56.03 16.95 -18.19
N CYS A 311 56.57 15.85 -18.68
CA CYS A 311 56.21 14.51 -18.20
C CYS A 311 56.72 14.27 -16.76
N THR A 312 55.89 13.62 -15.94
CA THR A 312 56.25 13.21 -14.56
C THR A 312 57.30 12.11 -14.47
N LYS A 313 57.53 11.34 -15.55
CA LYS A 313 58.48 10.21 -15.61
C LYS A 313 58.31 9.16 -14.50
N LYS A 314 57.10 9.01 -13.95
CA LYS A 314 56.80 8.13 -12.81
C LYS A 314 57.08 6.64 -13.09
N LYS A 315 56.96 6.20 -14.34
CA LYS A 315 57.16 4.80 -14.76
C LYS A 315 58.59 4.48 -15.21
N GLY A 316 59.56 5.38 -15.02
CA GLY A 316 60.95 5.23 -15.46
C GLY A 316 61.37 6.26 -16.51
N GLU A 317 62.48 6.01 -17.20
CA GLU A 317 62.99 6.91 -18.25
C GLU A 317 61.99 7.04 -19.41
N CYS A 318 61.75 8.28 -19.84
CA CYS A 318 60.78 8.58 -20.89
C CYS A 318 61.47 9.36 -22.02
N CYS A 319 61.19 8.95 -23.26
CA CYS A 319 61.71 9.56 -24.49
C CYS A 319 61.19 10.98 -24.76
N GLN A 320 60.20 11.46 -23.99
CA GLN A 320 59.70 12.83 -24.08
C GLN A 320 60.80 13.82 -23.66
N LYS A 321 61.36 14.55 -24.61
CA LYS A 321 62.40 15.56 -24.37
C LYS A 321 61.82 16.97 -24.39
N GLY A 322 62.13 17.75 -23.34
CA GLY A 322 61.88 19.19 -23.29
C GLY A 322 60.62 19.64 -22.54
N TYR A 323 60.66 20.91 -22.12
CA TYR A 323 59.58 21.63 -21.46
C TYR A 323 58.77 22.41 -22.50
N THR A 324 57.44 22.47 -22.33
CA THR A 324 56.53 23.23 -23.21
C THR A 324 55.91 24.39 -22.45
N ARG A 325 55.92 25.60 -23.02
CA ARG A 325 55.29 26.78 -22.42
C ARG A 325 53.76 26.68 -22.47
N GLU A 326 53.09 27.23 -21.47
CA GLU A 326 51.62 27.22 -21.38
C GLU A 326 50.94 27.90 -22.58
N GLU A 327 51.50 29.00 -23.08
CA GLU A 327 50.97 29.73 -24.25
C GLU A 327 50.90 28.85 -25.50
N VAL A 328 51.92 28.01 -25.73
CA VAL A 328 52.00 27.09 -26.88
C VAL A 328 50.96 25.97 -26.77
N ILE A 329 50.66 25.54 -25.55
CA ILE A 329 49.60 24.56 -25.27
C ILE A 329 48.22 25.21 -25.46
N ALA A 330 48.04 26.43 -24.96
CA ALA A 330 46.78 27.16 -25.05
C ALA A 330 46.37 27.44 -26.51
N VAL A 331 47.32 27.83 -27.38
CA VAL A 331 47.07 28.03 -28.82
C VAL A 331 46.56 26.75 -29.48
N GLN A 332 47.21 25.60 -29.22
CA GLN A 332 46.79 24.31 -29.80
C GLN A 332 45.40 23.87 -29.32
N PHE A 333 45.07 24.11 -28.06
CA PHE A 333 43.71 23.86 -27.54
C PHE A 333 42.66 24.79 -28.17
N ARG A 334 42.99 26.06 -28.44
CA ARG A 334 42.06 27.00 -29.10
C ARG A 334 41.74 26.57 -30.54
N GLU A 335 42.75 26.20 -31.31
CA GLU A 335 42.57 25.73 -32.69
C GLU A 335 41.67 24.49 -32.75
N MET A 336 41.91 23.55 -31.84
CA MET A 336 41.06 22.37 -31.69
C MET A 336 39.62 22.75 -31.31
N ILE A 337 39.40 23.59 -30.30
CA ILE A 337 38.04 23.99 -29.87
C ILE A 337 37.30 24.74 -30.98
N LYS A 338 38.01 25.54 -31.79
CA LYS A 338 37.44 26.21 -32.97
C LYS A 338 36.90 25.19 -33.99
N SER A 339 37.60 24.09 -34.22
CA SER A 339 37.14 23.00 -35.12
C SER A 339 35.87 22.28 -34.64
N LEU A 340 35.58 22.30 -33.33
CA LEU A 340 34.37 21.71 -32.74
C LEU A 340 33.17 22.67 -32.67
N SER A 341 33.32 23.92 -33.12
CA SER A 341 32.25 24.90 -33.05
C SER A 341 31.19 24.67 -34.13
N VAL A 342 29.91 24.82 -33.76
CA VAL A 342 28.76 24.65 -34.67
C VAL A 342 27.99 25.96 -34.83
N SER A 343 27.32 26.13 -35.98
CA SER A 343 26.50 27.32 -36.25
C SER A 343 25.19 27.29 -35.47
N GLU A 344 24.64 28.47 -35.17
CA GLU A 344 23.38 28.61 -34.45
C GLU A 344 22.20 28.01 -35.25
N ALA A 345 22.21 28.15 -36.57
CA ALA A 345 21.22 27.56 -37.47
C ALA A 345 21.22 26.01 -37.49
N TRP A 346 22.36 25.36 -37.25
CA TRP A 346 22.43 23.91 -37.15
C TRP A 346 21.78 23.41 -35.85
N VAL A 347 22.00 24.13 -34.74
CA VAL A 347 21.45 23.78 -33.42
C VAL A 347 19.93 23.84 -33.41
N THR A 348 19.35 24.90 -33.97
CA THR A 348 17.88 25.05 -34.04
C THR A 348 17.25 23.91 -34.85
N ARG A 349 17.86 23.51 -35.98
CA ARG A 349 17.38 22.38 -36.78
C ARG A 349 17.45 21.05 -36.03
N MET A 350 18.53 20.79 -35.30
CA MET A 350 18.69 19.55 -34.54
C MET A 350 17.70 19.46 -33.39
N ASN A 351 17.46 20.57 -32.66
CA ASN A 351 16.47 20.60 -31.58
C ASN A 351 15.05 20.33 -32.10
N ASN A 352 14.67 20.86 -33.27
CA ASN A 352 13.36 20.61 -33.87
C ASN A 352 13.19 19.13 -34.27
N PHE A 353 14.23 18.51 -34.84
CA PHE A 353 14.22 17.08 -35.17
C PHE A 353 14.04 16.21 -33.91
N LEU A 354 14.75 16.52 -32.82
CA LEU A 354 14.63 15.80 -31.55
C LEU A 354 13.20 15.86 -30.97
N VAL A 355 12.52 17.00 -31.09
CA VAL A 355 11.14 17.13 -30.60
C VAL A 355 10.18 16.22 -31.39
N GLN A 356 10.31 16.20 -32.72
CA GLN A 356 9.46 15.39 -33.59
C GLN A 356 9.64 13.87 -33.35
N ASP A 357 10.89 13.41 -33.23
CA ASP A 357 11.22 12.00 -33.04
C ASP A 357 10.76 11.46 -31.66
N VAL A 358 10.75 12.33 -30.65
CA VAL A 358 10.23 11.99 -29.31
C VAL A 358 8.71 11.90 -29.32
N GLU A 359 8.03 12.75 -30.11
CA GLU A 359 6.58 12.70 -30.23
C GLU A 359 6.11 11.45 -30.98
N SER A 360 6.79 11.04 -32.05
CA SER A 360 6.47 9.79 -32.76
C SER A 360 6.67 8.56 -31.87
N GLN A 361 7.79 8.48 -31.14
CA GLN A 361 8.07 7.33 -30.28
C GLN A 361 7.06 7.20 -29.12
N LYS A 362 6.63 8.31 -28.52
CA LYS A 362 5.56 8.30 -27.51
C LYS A 362 4.23 7.75 -28.03
N VAL A 363 3.91 7.99 -29.30
CA VAL A 363 2.67 7.47 -29.92
C VAL A 363 2.76 5.97 -30.12
N GLU A 364 3.90 5.45 -30.57
CA GLU A 364 4.15 4.01 -30.74
C GLU A 364 4.17 3.27 -29.39
N ASP A 365 4.84 3.82 -28.38
CA ASP A 365 4.88 3.25 -27.02
C ASP A 365 3.48 3.20 -26.39
N LYS A 366 2.65 4.20 -26.67
CA LYS A 366 1.26 4.23 -26.19
C LYS A 366 0.42 3.15 -26.87
N ASN A 367 0.55 2.96 -28.18
CA ASN A 367 -0.19 1.95 -28.93
C ASN A 367 0.20 0.53 -28.51
N THR A 368 1.49 0.27 -28.33
CA THR A 368 2.02 -1.02 -27.86
C THR A 368 1.62 -1.31 -26.41
N SER A 369 1.66 -0.31 -25.51
CA SER A 369 1.15 -0.45 -24.14
C SER A 369 -0.34 -0.84 -24.12
N LEU A 370 -1.16 -0.20 -24.96
CA LEU A 370 -2.59 -0.51 -25.05
C LEU A 370 -2.83 -1.95 -25.55
N SER A 371 -2.04 -2.42 -26.52
CA SER A 371 -2.12 -3.80 -27.01
C SER A 371 -1.70 -4.83 -25.94
N LEU A 372 -0.69 -4.53 -25.13
CA LEU A 372 -0.28 -5.43 -24.04
C LEU A 372 -1.31 -5.48 -22.92
N GLU A 373 -1.96 -4.34 -22.61
CA GLU A 373 -3.06 -4.30 -21.63
C GLU A 373 -4.23 -5.18 -22.04
N THR A 374 -4.61 -5.17 -23.33
CA THR A 374 -5.68 -6.02 -23.82
C THR A 374 -5.30 -7.50 -23.77
N GLU A 375 -4.07 -7.88 -24.11
CA GLU A 375 -3.59 -9.26 -24.00
C GLU A 375 -3.50 -9.76 -22.55
N ILE A 376 -3.08 -8.91 -21.61
CA ILE A 376 -3.05 -9.22 -20.17
C ILE A 376 -4.48 -9.48 -19.69
N SER A 377 -5.42 -8.59 -20.04
CA SER A 377 -6.83 -8.73 -19.68
C SER A 377 -7.44 -10.03 -20.22
N GLN A 378 -7.18 -10.38 -21.49
CA GLN A 378 -7.63 -11.65 -22.07
C GLN A 378 -7.04 -12.87 -21.36
N THR A 379 -5.78 -12.79 -20.92
CA THR A 379 -5.12 -13.88 -20.20
C THR A 379 -5.69 -14.03 -18.79
N GLU A 380 -6.04 -12.92 -18.12
CA GLU A 380 -6.73 -12.92 -16.83
C GLU A 380 -8.13 -13.52 -16.94
N GLN A 381 -8.90 -13.18 -17.98
CA GLN A 381 -10.22 -13.78 -18.23
C GLN A 381 -10.14 -15.30 -18.43
N LYS A 382 -9.10 -15.79 -19.11
CA LYS A 382 -8.85 -17.24 -19.28
C LYS A 382 -8.50 -17.93 -17.96
N LEU A 383 -7.79 -17.25 -17.06
CA LEU A 383 -7.50 -17.78 -15.73
C LEU A 383 -8.76 -17.85 -14.85
N ASP A 384 -9.63 -16.85 -14.93
CA ASP A 384 -10.91 -16.84 -14.22
C ASP A 384 -11.84 -17.98 -14.70
N THR A 385 -12.01 -18.15 -16.01
CA THR A 385 -12.82 -19.24 -16.60
C THR A 385 -12.27 -20.63 -16.26
N LEU A 386 -10.94 -20.80 -16.25
CA LEU A 386 -10.31 -22.05 -15.83
C LEU A 386 -10.60 -22.38 -14.36
N LEU A 387 -10.63 -21.37 -13.48
CA LEU A 387 -10.96 -21.54 -12.06
C LEU A 387 -12.43 -21.93 -11.87
N GLU A 388 -13.35 -21.34 -12.64
CA GLU A 388 -14.77 -21.68 -12.62
C GLU A 388 -15.02 -23.14 -13.01
N ALA A 389 -14.45 -23.58 -14.14
CA ALA A 389 -14.59 -24.96 -14.60
C ALA A 389 -14.02 -25.97 -13.58
N TYR A 390 -12.96 -25.60 -12.86
CA TYR A 390 -12.43 -26.44 -11.78
C TYR A 390 -13.35 -26.49 -10.56
N LEU A 391 -13.94 -25.37 -10.15
CA LEU A 391 -14.90 -25.32 -9.04
C LEU A 391 -16.15 -26.15 -9.35
N ASP A 392 -16.62 -26.11 -10.59
CA ASP A 392 -17.76 -26.88 -11.09
C ASP A 392 -17.45 -28.37 -11.34
N THR A 393 -16.27 -28.86 -10.91
CA THR A 393 -15.82 -30.28 -11.07
C THR A 393 -15.68 -30.76 -12.51
N VAL A 394 -15.68 -29.86 -13.50
CA VAL A 394 -15.57 -30.20 -14.93
C VAL A 394 -14.15 -30.63 -15.30
N ILE A 395 -13.14 -30.17 -14.54
CA ILE A 395 -11.72 -30.40 -14.80
C ILE A 395 -11.06 -31.03 -13.57
N ASP A 396 -10.13 -31.96 -13.78
CA ASP A 396 -9.31 -32.56 -12.73
C ASP A 396 -8.17 -31.63 -12.26
N SER A 397 -7.61 -31.93 -11.07
CA SER A 397 -6.56 -31.10 -10.45
C SER A 397 -5.26 -31.03 -11.26
N GLU A 398 -4.91 -32.08 -12.01
CA GLU A 398 -3.67 -32.14 -12.79
C GLU A 398 -3.79 -31.29 -14.06
N SER A 399 -4.91 -31.40 -14.77
CA SER A 399 -5.23 -30.56 -15.92
C SER A 399 -5.34 -29.07 -15.56
N TYR A 400 -5.94 -28.76 -14.41
CA TYR A 400 -6.04 -27.39 -13.89
C TYR A 400 -4.66 -26.77 -13.62
N THR A 401 -3.79 -27.48 -12.88
CA THR A 401 -2.47 -26.97 -12.51
C THR A 401 -1.58 -26.75 -13.74
N LYS A 402 -1.61 -27.66 -14.71
CA LYS A 402 -0.87 -27.53 -15.98
C LYS A 402 -1.28 -26.27 -16.74
N LYS A 403 -2.59 -26.07 -16.96
CA LYS A 403 -3.10 -24.92 -17.72
C LYS A 403 -2.96 -23.59 -16.98
N LYS A 404 -3.07 -23.61 -15.64
CA LYS A 404 -2.81 -22.46 -14.78
C LYS A 404 -1.36 -21.98 -14.93
N ASN A 405 -0.40 -22.89 -14.86
CA ASN A 405 1.03 -22.53 -14.95
C ASN A 405 1.36 -21.90 -16.31
N GLU A 406 0.83 -22.46 -17.40
CA GLU A 406 0.99 -21.91 -18.76
C GLU A 406 0.46 -20.47 -18.88
N LEU A 407 -0.76 -20.22 -18.39
CA LEU A 407 -1.37 -18.89 -18.43
C LEU A 407 -0.66 -17.88 -17.50
N MET A 408 -0.17 -18.34 -16.35
CA MET A 408 0.59 -17.51 -15.41
C MET A 408 1.96 -17.11 -15.97
N GLU A 409 2.64 -18.02 -16.66
CA GLU A 409 3.90 -17.72 -17.36
C GLU A 409 3.67 -16.71 -18.48
N ARG A 410 2.63 -16.90 -19.30
CA ARG A 410 2.24 -15.95 -20.33
C ARG A 410 1.95 -14.56 -19.75
N LYS A 411 1.20 -14.48 -18.65
CA LYS A 411 0.92 -13.22 -17.95
C LYS A 411 2.20 -12.55 -17.44
N ALA A 412 3.12 -13.31 -16.85
CA ALA A 412 4.40 -12.78 -16.37
C ALA A 412 5.22 -12.16 -17.51
N ASN A 413 5.27 -12.82 -18.67
CA ASN A 413 5.96 -12.34 -19.86
C ASN A 413 5.32 -11.08 -20.46
N LEU A 414 4.00 -10.96 -20.45
CA LEU A 414 3.31 -9.75 -20.92
C LEU A 414 3.54 -8.57 -19.97
N VAL A 415 3.50 -8.82 -18.66
CA VAL A 415 3.75 -7.80 -17.63
C VAL A 415 5.21 -7.33 -17.65
N SER A 416 6.18 -8.19 -17.99
CA SER A 416 7.57 -7.75 -18.18
C SER A 416 7.72 -6.83 -19.38
N LYS A 417 7.13 -7.20 -20.53
CA LYS A 417 7.12 -6.35 -21.75
C LYS A 417 6.47 -4.99 -21.51
N GLN A 418 5.38 -4.92 -20.74
CA GLN A 418 4.71 -3.66 -20.40
C GLN A 418 5.61 -2.77 -19.50
N LYS A 419 6.37 -3.38 -18.60
CA LYS A 419 7.33 -2.65 -17.75
C LYS A 419 8.53 -2.11 -18.52
N GLU A 420 8.95 -2.79 -19.58
CA GLU A 420 10.03 -2.34 -20.46
C GLU A 420 9.63 -1.06 -21.22
N LEU A 421 8.40 -1.00 -21.77
CA LEU A 421 7.86 0.15 -22.50
C LEU A 421 7.69 1.42 -21.65
N THR A 422 7.40 1.28 -20.36
CA THR A 422 7.19 2.44 -19.46
C THR A 422 8.47 3.06 -18.92
N SER A 423 9.64 2.48 -19.25
CA SER A 423 10.91 2.79 -18.61
C SER A 423 11.76 3.88 -19.27
N ASP A 424 11.38 4.38 -20.45
CA ASP A 424 12.21 5.34 -21.19
C ASP A 424 11.54 6.72 -21.36
N ASN A 425 11.96 7.67 -20.52
CA ASN A 425 12.04 9.07 -20.96
C ASN A 425 13.51 9.29 -21.34
N PRO A 426 13.87 9.54 -22.61
CA PRO A 426 15.20 9.14 -23.03
C PRO A 426 16.31 10.05 -22.52
N ASN A 427 17.19 9.49 -21.68
CA ASN A 427 18.45 10.12 -21.27
C ASN A 427 19.39 10.41 -22.46
N TRP A 428 19.16 9.78 -23.62
CA TRP A 428 19.87 10.16 -24.85
C TRP A 428 19.49 11.58 -25.30
N ILE A 429 18.27 12.06 -25.02
CA ILE A 429 17.89 13.47 -25.26
C ILE A 429 18.75 14.38 -24.41
N GLU A 430 18.93 14.09 -23.12
CA GLU A 430 19.81 14.88 -22.25
C GLU A 430 21.26 14.82 -22.74
N GLY A 431 21.73 13.66 -23.19
CA GLY A 431 23.05 13.47 -23.80
C GLY A 431 23.25 14.29 -25.08
N VAL A 432 22.29 14.27 -25.99
CA VAL A 432 22.33 15.02 -27.26
C VAL A 432 22.15 16.52 -26.99
N THR A 433 21.30 16.91 -26.04
CA THR A 433 21.12 18.31 -25.61
C THR A 433 22.40 18.85 -24.95
N ASN A 434 23.06 18.05 -24.12
CA ASN A 434 24.36 18.38 -23.52
C ASN A 434 25.46 18.48 -24.58
N PHE A 435 25.42 17.64 -25.62
CA PHE A 435 26.32 17.73 -26.76
C PHE A 435 26.11 19.02 -27.56
N ILE A 436 24.86 19.33 -27.92
CA ILE A 436 24.46 20.54 -28.66
C ILE A 436 24.83 21.81 -27.90
N THR A 437 24.50 21.90 -26.60
CA THR A 437 24.84 23.04 -25.74
C THR A 437 26.35 23.18 -25.55
N CYS A 438 27.09 22.07 -25.52
CA CYS A 438 28.55 22.09 -25.43
C CYS A 438 29.19 22.60 -26.74
N ALA A 439 28.69 22.16 -27.89
CA ALA A 439 29.17 22.60 -29.20
C ALA A 439 28.90 24.10 -29.46
N GLN A 440 27.79 24.63 -28.95
CA GLN A 440 27.51 26.08 -28.94
C GLN A 440 28.52 26.87 -28.09
N LYS A 441 28.88 26.35 -26.91
CA LYS A 441 29.84 27.01 -26.01
C LYS A 441 31.24 27.07 -26.60
N CYS A 442 31.65 26.10 -27.41
CA CYS A 442 32.94 26.10 -28.12
C CYS A 442 33.18 27.40 -28.92
N ALA A 443 32.16 27.89 -29.63
CA ALA A 443 32.27 29.10 -30.44
C ALA A 443 32.54 30.36 -29.61
N LYS A 444 31.94 30.45 -28.41
CA LYS A 444 32.11 31.57 -27.49
C LYS A 444 33.48 31.51 -26.79
N ILE A 445 33.90 30.33 -26.33
CA ILE A 445 35.17 30.12 -25.61
C ILE A 445 36.38 30.30 -26.55
N ALA A 446 36.29 29.85 -27.81
CA ALA A 446 37.37 30.02 -28.78
C ALA A 446 37.66 31.49 -29.14
N ARG A 447 36.71 32.41 -28.93
CA ARG A 447 36.87 33.85 -29.20
C ARG A 447 37.37 34.65 -27.99
N ALA A 448 37.35 34.09 -26.79
CA ALA A 448 37.80 34.78 -25.58
C ALA A 448 39.33 34.69 -25.45
N GLU A 449 40.04 35.82 -25.49
CA GLU A 449 41.49 35.81 -25.69
C GLU A 449 42.32 35.40 -24.46
N ASN A 450 41.79 35.38 -23.22
CA ASN A 450 42.64 35.27 -22.02
C ASN A 450 42.11 34.37 -20.86
N ASN A 451 41.45 33.25 -21.13
CA ASN A 451 41.10 32.30 -20.05
C ASN A 451 41.56 30.86 -20.31
N CYS A 452 42.79 30.52 -19.90
CA CYS A 452 43.35 29.17 -20.00
C CYS A 452 42.55 28.12 -19.21
N HIS A 453 41.83 28.52 -18.15
CA HIS A 453 40.98 27.62 -17.37
C HIS A 453 39.70 27.23 -18.11
N ASP A 454 39.07 28.15 -18.85
CA ASP A 454 37.89 27.82 -19.66
C ASP A 454 38.26 26.86 -20.82
N LEU A 455 39.45 27.05 -21.40
CA LEU A 455 40.01 26.11 -22.39
C LEU A 455 40.27 24.74 -21.77
N ALA A 456 40.84 24.70 -20.57
CA ALA A 456 41.10 23.47 -19.84
C ALA A 456 39.80 22.74 -19.46
N ASP A 457 38.77 23.44 -19.01
CA ASP A 457 37.46 22.88 -18.65
C ASP A 457 36.75 22.25 -19.84
N MET A 458 36.82 22.88 -21.01
CA MET A 458 36.29 22.31 -22.25
C MET A 458 37.13 21.11 -22.72
N ALA A 459 38.45 21.20 -22.59
CA ALA A 459 39.40 20.13 -22.93
C ALA A 459 39.24 18.86 -22.09
N LYS A 460 38.64 18.92 -20.89
CA LYS A 460 38.36 17.72 -20.06
C LYS A 460 37.54 16.65 -20.78
N LYS A 461 36.76 17.06 -21.79
CA LYS A 461 35.88 16.19 -22.58
C LYS A 461 36.60 15.49 -23.74
N VAL A 462 37.85 15.86 -24.01
CA VAL A 462 38.67 15.35 -25.11
C VAL A 462 39.94 14.70 -24.54
N GLY A 463 40.35 13.56 -25.09
CA GLY A 463 41.63 12.97 -24.73
C GLY A 463 42.78 13.78 -25.32
N SER A 464 43.84 14.09 -24.56
CA SER A 464 44.99 14.83 -25.08
C SER A 464 46.31 14.15 -24.74
N PHE A 465 47.16 13.98 -25.76
CA PHE A 465 48.48 13.37 -25.64
C PHE A 465 49.56 14.32 -26.13
N LEU A 466 50.53 14.66 -25.28
CA LEU A 466 51.67 15.49 -25.66
C LEU A 466 52.76 14.62 -26.29
N LYS A 467 53.21 14.99 -27.50
CA LYS A 467 54.33 14.41 -28.24
C LYS A 467 55.20 15.55 -28.76
N ASP A 468 56.42 15.69 -28.23
CA ASP A 468 57.44 16.64 -28.69
C ASP A 468 56.92 18.07 -28.96
N LYS A 469 56.26 18.65 -27.94
CA LYS A 469 55.61 19.99 -27.91
C LYS A 469 54.30 20.12 -28.71
N LYS A 470 53.87 19.10 -29.45
CA LYS A 470 52.57 19.03 -30.12
C LYS A 470 51.57 18.18 -29.34
N ILE A 471 50.30 18.57 -29.33
CA ILE A 471 49.21 17.83 -28.68
C ILE A 471 48.43 17.04 -29.73
N GLU A 472 48.40 15.73 -29.59
CA GLU A 472 47.50 14.84 -30.32
C GLU A 472 46.19 14.73 -29.55
N PHE A 473 45.09 15.15 -30.18
CA PHE A 473 43.75 15.07 -29.61
C PHE A 473 43.06 13.77 -30.02
N CYS A 474 42.54 13.03 -29.04
CA CYS A 474 41.66 11.88 -29.26
C CYS A 474 40.22 12.31 -28.91
N LEU A 475 39.46 12.66 -29.94
CA LEU A 475 38.04 12.98 -29.80
C LEU A 475 37.24 11.68 -29.66
N TYR A 476 36.48 11.59 -28.58
CA TYR A 476 35.54 10.48 -28.38
C TYR A 476 34.21 10.82 -29.07
N PHE A 477 33.46 9.78 -29.45
CA PHE A 477 32.08 9.93 -29.87
C PHE A 477 31.27 10.69 -28.81
N PRO A 478 30.42 11.68 -29.16
CA PRO A 478 30.04 12.14 -30.51
C PRO A 478 30.89 13.30 -31.09
N TYR A 479 31.91 13.80 -30.39
CA TYR A 479 32.69 14.98 -30.82
C TYR A 479 33.63 14.71 -32.01
N ASN A 480 34.01 13.46 -32.24
CA ASN A 480 34.76 13.06 -33.42
C ASN A 480 33.99 13.30 -34.73
N LEU A 481 32.65 13.21 -34.72
CA LEU A 481 31.80 13.47 -35.89
C LEU A 481 31.89 14.93 -36.37
N LEU A 482 32.06 15.87 -35.43
CA LEU A 482 32.18 17.30 -35.76
C LEU A 482 33.55 17.63 -36.37
N ALA A 483 34.61 16.99 -35.87
CA ALA A 483 35.98 17.22 -36.35
C ALA A 483 36.29 16.50 -37.68
N ALA A 484 35.69 15.32 -37.93
CA ALA A 484 35.88 14.58 -39.19
C ALA A 484 35.25 15.29 -40.39
N ASN A 485 34.21 16.10 -40.18
CA ASN A 485 33.39 16.68 -41.24
C ASN A 485 33.57 18.20 -41.42
N GLY A 486 34.67 18.78 -40.93
CA GLY A 486 35.07 20.16 -41.26
C GLY A 486 34.16 21.26 -40.69
N GLY A 487 33.56 21.06 -39.51
CA GLY A 487 32.59 22.00 -38.95
C GLY A 487 31.20 21.80 -39.58
N ALA A 488 30.20 21.61 -38.72
CA ALA A 488 28.85 21.11 -39.02
C ALA A 488 28.07 21.78 -40.19
N ALA A 489 28.47 21.50 -41.42
CA ALA A 489 27.75 21.91 -42.63
C ALA A 489 26.91 20.77 -43.25
N SER A 490 27.15 19.50 -42.93
CA SER A 490 26.40 18.40 -43.57
C SER A 490 26.36 17.11 -42.74
N LEU A 491 25.14 16.59 -42.47
CA LEU A 491 24.68 15.18 -42.37
C LEU A 491 23.76 14.79 -41.16
N PRO A 492 22.89 13.74 -41.33
CA PRO A 492 21.64 13.51 -40.58
C PRO A 492 21.73 12.53 -39.39
N ALA A 493 20.64 12.49 -38.61
CA ALA A 493 20.60 12.24 -37.17
C ALA A 493 20.28 10.80 -36.68
N GLN A 494 20.66 9.75 -37.41
CA GLN A 494 20.33 8.37 -37.02
C GLN A 494 21.55 7.60 -36.47
N SER A 495 21.79 7.62 -35.15
CA SER A 495 22.37 6.50 -34.36
C SER A 495 22.97 6.94 -33.00
N VAL A 496 22.27 6.73 -31.88
CA VAL A 496 22.91 6.46 -30.56
C VAL A 496 21.98 5.60 -29.66
N PRO A 497 22.43 4.48 -29.04
CA PRO A 497 21.59 3.60 -28.21
C PRO A 497 21.60 3.92 -26.69
N THR A 498 20.50 3.53 -26.03
CA THR A 498 20.00 4.03 -24.73
C THR A 498 19.85 2.90 -23.71
N LEU A 499 20.89 2.49 -22.96
CA LEU A 499 20.78 1.29 -22.09
C LEU A 499 21.44 1.34 -20.70
N ALA A 500 21.79 2.52 -20.17
CA ALA A 500 22.63 2.58 -18.96
C ALA A 500 22.13 3.41 -17.75
N PHE A 501 20.86 3.87 -17.69
CA PHE A 501 20.44 4.84 -16.65
C PHE A 501 19.26 4.46 -15.75
N GLY A 502 18.76 3.22 -15.81
CA GLY A 502 17.53 2.78 -15.12
C GLY A 502 17.55 2.64 -13.59
N GLN A 503 18.67 2.85 -12.89
CA GLN A 503 18.78 2.40 -11.48
C GLN A 503 18.37 3.43 -10.40
N SER A 504 18.05 4.69 -10.74
CA SER A 504 17.93 5.75 -9.71
C SER A 504 16.51 6.27 -9.44
N LYS A 505 15.51 5.98 -10.29
CA LYS A 505 14.12 6.48 -10.13
C LYS A 505 13.23 5.59 -9.23
N TYR A 506 13.60 4.32 -9.06
CA TYR A 506 12.82 3.31 -8.32
C TYR A 506 12.56 3.62 -6.84
N TYR A 507 13.25 4.61 -6.26
CA TYR A 507 13.27 4.86 -4.82
C TYR A 507 12.17 5.82 -4.31
N VAL A 508 11.71 6.77 -5.13
CA VAL A 508 10.79 7.83 -4.67
C VAL A 508 9.31 7.42 -4.79
N ASP A 509 8.94 6.76 -5.88
CA ASP A 509 7.56 6.31 -6.14
C ASP A 509 7.13 5.19 -5.17
N ASN A 510 8.08 4.41 -4.68
CA ASN A 510 7.85 3.33 -3.73
C ASN A 510 7.41 3.84 -2.34
N LEU A 511 7.74 5.08 -1.95
CA LEU A 511 7.44 5.61 -0.61
C LEU A 511 5.96 5.97 -0.43
N SER A 512 5.34 6.56 -1.45
CA SER A 512 3.91 6.93 -1.45
C SER A 512 3.00 5.71 -1.51
N GLU A 513 3.39 4.71 -2.31
CA GLU A 513 2.72 3.41 -2.36
C GLU A 513 2.73 2.71 -1.00
N ASN A 514 3.86 2.73 -0.28
CA ASN A 514 4.00 2.06 1.02
C ASN A 514 3.08 2.66 2.11
N VAL A 515 2.83 3.97 2.09
CA VAL A 515 1.89 4.60 3.05
C VAL A 515 0.44 4.19 2.75
N LYS A 516 0.04 4.18 1.47
CA LYS A 516 -1.30 3.75 1.04
C LYS A 516 -1.51 2.25 1.32
N ARG A 517 -0.50 1.42 1.05
CA ARG A 517 -0.48 -0.01 1.42
C ARG A 517 -0.62 -0.19 2.94
N GLY A 518 0.10 0.61 3.73
CA GLY A 518 0.00 0.59 5.20
C GLY A 518 -1.39 0.93 5.74
N MET A 519 -2.06 1.94 5.18
CA MET A 519 -3.44 2.28 5.58
C MET A 519 -4.46 1.22 5.16
N LYS A 520 -4.34 0.68 3.93
CA LYS A 520 -5.18 -0.44 3.46
C LYS A 520 -4.97 -1.69 4.31
N HIS A 521 -3.72 -1.99 4.68
CA HIS A 521 -3.39 -3.10 5.56
C HIS A 521 -4.06 -2.94 6.93
N LYS A 522 -4.00 -1.75 7.54
CA LYS A 522 -4.70 -1.46 8.82
C LYS A 522 -6.21 -1.70 8.73
N VAL A 523 -6.86 -1.22 7.68
CA VAL A 523 -8.31 -1.43 7.48
C VAL A 523 -8.61 -2.92 7.26
N ARG A 524 -7.78 -3.63 6.48
CA ARG A 524 -7.92 -5.08 6.22
C ARG A 524 -7.79 -5.93 7.48
N ILE A 525 -6.88 -5.57 8.39
CA ILE A 525 -6.77 -6.23 9.69
C ILE A 525 -7.87 -5.79 10.66
N GLY A 526 -8.76 -4.85 10.29
CA GLY A 526 -9.84 -4.37 11.16
C GLY A 526 -9.42 -3.28 12.15
N VAL A 527 -8.26 -2.63 11.92
CA VAL A 527 -7.79 -1.46 12.70
C VAL A 527 -8.15 -0.17 11.96
N TRP A 528 -8.85 0.72 12.65
CA TRP A 528 -9.17 2.04 12.08
C TRP A 528 -7.90 2.87 11.87
N PRO A 529 -7.65 3.39 10.64
CA PRO A 529 -6.39 4.05 10.31
C PRO A 529 -6.29 5.49 10.86
N VAL A 530 -7.43 6.09 11.23
CA VAL A 530 -7.57 7.49 11.64
C VAL A 530 -7.91 7.59 13.13
N GLN A 531 -8.20 8.79 13.62
CA GLN A 531 -8.60 8.99 15.01
C GLN A 531 -9.94 8.31 15.33
N ALA A 532 -10.04 7.70 16.51
CA ALA A 532 -11.25 7.01 16.95
C ALA A 532 -12.46 7.95 17.08
N PRO A 533 -13.67 7.47 16.74
CA PRO A 533 -14.94 8.18 17.00
C PRO A 533 -15.20 8.41 18.50
N LEU A 534 -16.17 9.28 18.81
CA LEU A 534 -16.58 9.59 20.19
C LEU A 534 -16.96 8.31 20.95
N GLY A 535 -16.63 8.25 22.25
CA GLY A 535 -16.87 7.06 23.09
C GLY A 535 -15.74 6.03 23.08
N TYR A 536 -14.70 6.25 22.29
CA TYR A 536 -13.52 5.40 22.22
C TYR A 536 -12.22 6.20 22.45
N LEU A 537 -11.18 5.51 22.93
CA LEU A 537 -9.83 6.05 23.17
C LEU A 537 -8.82 5.33 22.28
N ASN A 538 -7.87 6.09 21.73
CA ASN A 538 -6.71 5.55 21.03
C ASN A 538 -5.62 5.19 22.04
N ASP A 539 -5.31 3.90 22.17
CA ASP A 539 -4.17 3.46 22.97
C ASP A 539 -2.87 3.73 22.22
N LYS A 540 -1.99 4.54 22.80
CA LYS A 540 -0.71 4.91 22.19
C LYS A 540 0.28 3.74 22.16
N ASN A 541 0.12 2.75 23.04
CA ASN A 541 1.05 1.63 23.18
C ASN A 541 0.72 0.50 22.22
N THR A 542 -0.55 0.08 22.19
CA THR A 542 -1.03 -1.02 21.33
C THR A 542 -1.48 -0.54 19.95
N LYS A 543 -1.62 0.79 19.75
CA LYS A 543 -2.17 1.41 18.53
C LYS A 543 -3.56 0.88 18.15
N THR A 544 -4.30 0.34 19.13
CA THR A 544 -5.67 -0.12 18.98
C THR A 544 -6.65 0.87 19.60
N ILE A 545 -7.92 0.72 19.24
CA ILE A 545 -9.02 1.53 19.78
C ILE A 545 -9.66 0.76 20.93
N MET A 546 -9.68 1.37 22.12
CA MET A 546 -10.34 0.84 23.30
C MET A 546 -11.61 1.63 23.62
N ILE A 547 -12.56 1.01 24.33
CA ILE A 547 -13.77 1.70 24.78
C ILE A 547 -13.39 2.68 25.89
N ASP A 548 -13.87 3.92 25.80
CA ASP A 548 -13.76 4.89 26.89
C ASP A 548 -14.74 4.49 28.02
N PRO A 549 -14.28 4.14 29.24
CA PRO A 549 -15.15 3.62 30.29
C PRO A 549 -16.28 4.56 30.71
N VAL A 550 -16.07 5.88 30.57
CA VAL A 550 -17.01 6.92 30.98
C VAL A 550 -17.83 7.37 29.78
N ARG A 551 -17.16 7.77 28.68
CA ARG A 551 -17.86 8.35 27.52
C ARG A 551 -18.71 7.33 26.78
N SER A 552 -18.35 6.04 26.77
CA SER A 552 -19.14 5.00 26.10
C SER A 552 -20.52 4.81 26.71
N LYS A 553 -20.64 4.87 28.05
CA LYS A 553 -21.92 4.76 28.77
C LYS A 553 -22.85 5.91 28.41
N ILE A 554 -22.30 7.13 28.33
CA ILE A 554 -23.03 8.33 27.94
C ILE A 554 -23.56 8.20 26.51
N ILE A 555 -22.73 7.73 25.57
CA ILE A 555 -23.14 7.54 24.17
C ILE A 555 -24.18 6.43 24.03
N ARG A 556 -24.02 5.31 24.73
CA ARG A 556 -25.03 4.25 24.73
C ARG A 556 -26.38 4.77 25.20
N ARG A 557 -26.40 5.52 26.31
CA ARG A 557 -27.61 6.13 26.85
C ARG A 557 -28.22 7.18 25.91
N ALA A 558 -27.40 7.92 25.16
CA ALA A 558 -27.88 8.83 24.13
C ALA A 558 -28.61 8.10 22.97
N PHE A 559 -28.11 6.92 22.56
CA PHE A 559 -28.81 6.08 21.58
C PHE A 559 -30.11 5.49 22.14
N GLU A 560 -30.13 5.06 23.40
CA GLU A 560 -31.34 4.60 24.08
C GLU A 560 -32.39 5.72 24.15
N MET A 561 -32.01 6.91 24.64
CA MET A 561 -32.88 8.09 24.68
C MET A 561 -33.44 8.45 23.30
N PHE A 562 -32.63 8.40 22.25
CA PHE A 562 -33.12 8.68 20.90
C PHE A 562 -34.10 7.61 20.40
N SER A 563 -33.84 6.33 20.71
CA SER A 563 -34.65 5.21 20.26
C SER A 563 -36.10 5.25 20.79
N PHE A 564 -36.31 5.81 21.99
CA PHE A 564 -37.64 6.00 22.57
C PHE A 564 -38.49 7.06 21.84
N GLY A 565 -37.90 7.87 20.95
CA GLY A 565 -38.63 8.79 20.07
C GLY A 565 -39.08 10.11 20.71
N ASN A 566 -38.78 10.33 22.00
CA ASN A 566 -39.16 11.55 22.74
C ASN A 566 -38.14 12.70 22.62
N HIS A 567 -36.95 12.43 22.08
CA HIS A 567 -35.83 13.38 22.05
C HIS A 567 -35.48 13.82 20.63
N SER A 568 -35.25 15.12 20.46
CA SER A 568 -34.76 15.70 19.20
C SER A 568 -33.23 15.67 19.13
N PHE A 569 -32.65 15.88 17.95
CA PHE A 569 -31.18 16.03 17.79
C PHE A 569 -30.62 17.16 18.67
N THR A 570 -31.40 18.23 18.89
CA THR A 570 -31.06 19.36 19.75
C THR A 570 -31.04 18.96 21.23
N SER A 571 -32.06 18.21 21.68
CA SER A 571 -32.15 17.69 23.04
C SER A 571 -30.99 16.74 23.37
N ILE A 572 -30.57 15.91 22.40
CA ILE A 572 -29.40 15.04 22.57
C ILE A 572 -28.09 15.83 22.63
N SER A 573 -27.97 16.89 21.83
CA SER A 573 -26.80 17.78 21.91
C SER A 573 -26.66 18.43 23.28
N GLU A 574 -27.77 18.89 23.86
CA GLU A 574 -27.83 19.47 25.21
C GLU A 574 -27.45 18.43 26.27
N TYR A 575 -28.05 17.25 26.22
CA TYR A 575 -27.71 16.13 27.11
C TYR A 575 -26.22 15.76 27.08
N LEU A 576 -25.62 15.65 25.89
CA LEU A 576 -24.20 15.36 25.73
C LEU A 576 -23.30 16.49 26.26
N PHE A 577 -23.74 17.74 26.11
CA PHE A 577 -23.01 18.91 26.59
C PHE A 577 -23.01 19.01 28.12
N GLU A 578 -24.14 18.74 28.77
CA GLU A 578 -24.29 18.69 30.23
C GLU A 578 -23.38 17.64 30.86
N LEU A 579 -23.28 16.47 30.22
CA LEU A 579 -22.40 15.37 30.65
C LEU A 579 -20.93 15.55 30.22
N GLY A 580 -20.56 16.72 29.70
CA GLY A 580 -19.17 17.09 29.43
C GLY A 580 -18.60 16.67 28.07
N ILE A 581 -19.41 16.18 27.15
CA ILE A 581 -18.97 15.88 25.77
C ILE A 581 -19.10 17.15 24.92
N LYS A 582 -17.97 17.85 24.77
CA LYS A 582 -17.85 19.14 24.08
C LYS A 582 -16.89 19.04 22.89
N THR A 583 -16.97 20.01 21.98
CA THR A 583 -15.95 20.18 20.91
C THR A 583 -14.59 20.59 21.50
N ARG A 584 -13.49 20.51 20.72
CA ARG A 584 -12.14 20.97 21.17
C ARG A 584 -12.12 22.43 21.64
N ILE A 585 -13.05 23.25 21.16
CA ILE A 585 -13.20 24.68 21.48
C ILE A 585 -14.20 24.88 22.64
N GLY A 586 -14.75 23.80 23.21
CA GLY A 586 -15.65 23.86 24.38
C GLY A 586 -17.13 24.13 24.07
N ARG A 587 -17.54 24.16 22.79
CA ARG A 587 -18.94 24.39 22.37
C ARG A 587 -19.75 23.09 22.30
N LYS A 588 -21.09 23.23 22.37
CA LYS A 588 -22.06 22.13 22.14
C LYS A 588 -21.92 21.52 20.74
N LEU A 589 -22.25 20.24 20.60
CA LEU A 589 -22.19 19.55 19.32
C LEU A 589 -23.31 20.03 18.40
N ASN A 590 -23.02 20.27 17.12
CA ASN A 590 -24.05 20.62 16.16
C ASN A 590 -25.03 19.43 15.97
N PRO A 591 -26.36 19.65 15.90
CA PRO A 591 -27.33 18.62 15.51
C PRO A 591 -26.90 17.72 14.34
N ASP A 592 -26.22 18.24 13.32
CA ASP A 592 -25.69 17.43 12.21
C ASP A 592 -24.58 16.46 12.63
N THR A 593 -23.77 16.86 13.61
CA THR A 593 -22.74 15.98 14.19
C THR A 593 -23.38 14.85 14.98
N ILE A 594 -24.50 15.13 15.66
CA ILE A 594 -25.30 14.11 16.35
C ILE A 594 -25.97 13.18 15.35
N LYS A 595 -26.53 13.70 14.25
CA LYS A 595 -27.05 12.89 13.15
C LYS A 595 -25.99 11.94 12.59
N ARG A 596 -24.80 12.46 12.26
CA ARG A 596 -23.68 11.64 11.77
C ARG A 596 -23.21 10.61 12.82
N MET A 597 -23.27 10.94 14.10
CA MET A 597 -22.96 10.01 15.19
C MET A 597 -23.97 8.86 15.24
N LEU A 598 -25.26 9.18 15.24
CA LEU A 598 -26.36 8.21 15.31
C LEU A 598 -26.40 7.28 14.09
N SER A 599 -25.98 7.77 12.92
CA SER A 599 -25.88 6.97 11.68
C SER A 599 -24.52 6.29 11.46
N ASN A 600 -23.55 6.44 12.36
CA ASN A 600 -22.22 5.85 12.17
C ASN A 600 -22.20 4.35 12.54
N ARG A 601 -21.98 3.50 11.53
CA ARG A 601 -21.87 2.04 11.68
C ARG A 601 -20.65 1.58 12.50
N PHE A 602 -19.69 2.47 12.79
CA PHE A 602 -18.54 2.18 13.65
C PHE A 602 -18.96 1.69 15.04
N TYR A 603 -20.08 2.18 15.58
CA TYR A 603 -20.57 1.75 16.90
C TYR A 603 -21.07 0.29 16.95
N LEU A 604 -21.36 -0.29 15.78
CA LEU A 604 -21.71 -1.71 15.61
C LEU A 604 -20.48 -2.61 15.43
N GLY A 605 -19.26 -2.04 15.43
CA GLY A 605 -18.03 -2.79 15.14
C GLY A 605 -17.72 -2.90 13.64
N ILE A 606 -18.36 -2.08 12.79
CA ILE A 606 -18.16 -2.10 11.33
C ILE A 606 -17.43 -0.82 10.90
N LEU A 607 -16.30 -0.96 10.23
CA LEU A 607 -15.51 0.14 9.67
C LEU A 607 -16.01 0.47 8.25
N ASN A 608 -16.33 1.74 7.98
CA ASN A 608 -16.54 2.22 6.62
C ASN A 608 -15.32 3.04 6.19
N TYR A 609 -14.56 2.54 5.22
CA TYR A 609 -13.39 3.25 4.66
C TYR A 609 -13.55 3.41 3.15
N LYS A 610 -13.70 4.66 2.70
CA LYS A 610 -13.92 5.01 1.27
C LYS A 610 -15.06 4.25 0.59
N GLY A 611 -16.12 3.91 1.34
CA GLY A 611 -17.30 3.21 0.81
C GLY A 611 -17.27 1.68 1.00
N GLU A 612 -16.14 1.10 1.41
CA GLU A 612 -16.05 -0.33 1.73
C GLU A 612 -16.34 -0.59 3.21
N LEU A 613 -17.13 -1.63 3.49
CA LEU A 613 -17.45 -2.09 4.84
C LEU A 613 -16.51 -3.22 5.27
N HIS A 614 -15.80 -3.03 6.37
CA HIS A 614 -14.86 -3.99 6.95
C HIS A 614 -15.27 -4.31 8.40
N LYS A 615 -15.03 -5.53 8.87
CA LYS A 615 -15.23 -5.89 10.28
C LYS A 615 -14.10 -5.32 11.13
N GLY A 616 -14.42 -4.51 12.14
CA GLY A 616 -13.44 -3.92 13.06
C GLY A 616 -13.06 -4.87 14.20
N ILE A 617 -11.81 -4.76 14.70
CA ILE A 617 -11.36 -5.47 15.92
C ILE A 617 -11.91 -4.80 17.19
N HIS A 618 -12.26 -3.51 17.11
CA HIS A 618 -12.73 -2.78 18.29
C HIS A 618 -14.08 -3.31 18.78
N LYS A 619 -14.25 -3.34 20.10
CA LYS A 619 -15.45 -3.86 20.74
C LYS A 619 -16.63 -2.88 20.53
N PRO A 620 -17.79 -3.33 20.02
CA PRO A 620 -18.93 -2.45 19.78
C PRO A 620 -19.52 -1.91 21.09
N ILE A 621 -19.95 -0.64 21.08
CA ILE A 621 -20.66 0.00 22.20
C ILE A 621 -22.18 -0.30 22.11
N ILE A 622 -22.69 -0.50 20.89
CA ILE A 622 -24.13 -0.54 20.59
C ILE A 622 -24.50 -1.85 19.90
N SER A 623 -25.67 -2.40 20.24
CA SER A 623 -26.24 -3.58 19.57
C SER A 623 -26.96 -3.21 18.28
N LYS A 624 -27.05 -4.17 17.34
CA LYS A 624 -27.76 -3.99 16.06
C LYS A 624 -29.21 -3.54 16.26
N VAL A 625 -29.92 -4.15 17.20
CA VAL A 625 -31.32 -3.82 17.52
C VAL A 625 -31.50 -2.37 17.99
N LEU A 626 -30.62 -1.89 18.86
CA LEU A 626 -30.66 -0.50 19.35
C LEU A 626 -30.36 0.49 18.23
N PHE A 627 -29.38 0.16 17.38
CA PHE A 627 -29.00 0.99 16.24
C PHE A 627 -30.12 1.11 15.20
N ASP A 628 -30.75 -0.01 14.83
CA ASP A 628 -31.84 -0.02 13.85
C ASP A 628 -33.07 0.75 14.38
N SER A 629 -33.35 0.64 15.68
CA SER A 629 -34.41 1.42 16.35
C SER A 629 -34.12 2.93 16.32
N ALA A 630 -32.87 3.32 16.53
CA ALA A 630 -32.44 4.71 16.41
C ALA A 630 -32.55 5.23 14.95
N GLN A 631 -32.20 4.41 13.94
CA GLN A 631 -32.32 4.81 12.53
C GLN A 631 -33.78 5.06 12.12
N LYS A 632 -34.73 4.22 12.55
CA LYS A 632 -36.17 4.44 12.31
C LYS A 632 -36.65 5.81 12.83
N GLN A 633 -36.11 6.26 13.97
CA GLN A 633 -36.44 7.59 14.48
C GLN A 633 -35.80 8.70 13.65
N VAL A 634 -34.55 8.54 13.17
CA VAL A 634 -33.92 9.51 12.25
C VAL A 634 -34.80 9.75 11.03
N GLU A 635 -35.29 8.68 10.39
CA GLU A 635 -36.16 8.73 9.22
C GLU A 635 -37.50 9.44 9.49
N ARG A 636 -38.04 9.31 10.71
CA ARG A 636 -39.30 9.99 11.11
C ARG A 636 -39.14 11.51 11.17
N PHE A 637 -37.99 12.01 11.62
CA PHE A 637 -37.70 13.45 11.69
C PHE A 637 -37.47 14.09 10.31
N GLU A 638 -37.27 13.30 9.25
CA GLU A 638 -37.09 13.80 7.88
C GLU A 638 -38.43 14.09 7.16
N ARG A 639 -39.59 13.83 7.79
CA ARG A 639 -40.92 14.16 7.25
C ARG A 639 -41.39 15.57 7.68
N PRO A 640 -41.97 16.42 6.80
CA PRO A 640 -42.41 17.78 7.13
C PRO A 640 -43.56 17.79 8.16
N ARG A 641 -43.51 18.68 9.17
CA ARG A 641 -44.50 18.79 10.26
C ARG A 641 -45.62 19.79 9.95
N GLY A 642 -46.88 19.44 10.23
CA GLY A 642 -48.08 20.29 10.10
C GLY A 642 -48.43 21.08 11.38
N ASN A 643 -49.08 22.25 11.21
CA ASN A 643 -49.36 23.26 12.26
C ASN A 643 -50.62 22.98 13.10
N LYS A 644 -50.57 23.38 14.39
CA LYS A 644 -51.67 23.35 15.38
C LYS A 644 -52.60 24.58 15.22
N GLY A 645 -53.87 24.38 14.87
CA GLY A 645 -54.93 25.39 14.83
C GLY A 645 -56.32 24.73 14.89
N HIS A 646 -57.38 25.51 15.19
CA HIS A 646 -58.78 25.05 15.39
C HIS A 646 -59.17 23.84 14.51
N ASN A 647 -59.69 22.79 15.15
CA ASN A 647 -59.97 21.51 14.48
C ASN A 647 -61.31 21.56 13.73
N PHE A 648 -61.32 22.20 12.57
CA PHE A 648 -62.43 22.12 11.63
C PHE A 648 -62.46 20.70 11.02
N PRO A 649 -63.53 19.91 11.22
CA PRO A 649 -63.56 18.50 10.81
C PRO A 649 -63.26 18.30 9.33
N PHE A 650 -63.72 19.16 8.43
CA PHE A 650 -63.50 19.01 6.98
C PHE A 650 -62.37 19.88 6.41
N ALA A 651 -61.65 20.64 7.24
CA ALA A 651 -60.53 21.47 6.76
C ALA A 651 -59.39 20.60 6.23
N GLY A 652 -58.85 20.97 5.07
CA GLY A 652 -57.79 20.20 4.40
C GLY A 652 -58.25 18.91 3.72
N LEU A 653 -59.55 18.58 3.74
CA LEU A 653 -60.11 17.51 2.90
C LEU A 653 -60.38 18.01 1.47
N MET A 654 -60.96 19.22 1.36
CA MET A 654 -61.49 19.76 0.10
C MET A 654 -60.59 20.85 -0.52
N LYS A 655 -60.59 20.93 -1.85
CA LYS A 655 -60.05 22.04 -2.63
C LYS A 655 -61.16 22.73 -3.41
N CYS A 656 -60.97 24.01 -3.70
CA CYS A 656 -61.88 24.71 -4.60
C CYS A 656 -61.61 24.31 -6.04
N LEU A 657 -62.65 24.05 -6.84
CA LEU A 657 -62.48 23.67 -8.25
C LEU A 657 -61.97 24.85 -9.11
N GLU A 658 -62.48 26.06 -8.87
CA GLU A 658 -62.12 27.30 -9.58
C GLU A 658 -60.68 27.77 -9.24
N CYS A 659 -60.39 28.01 -7.95
CA CYS A 659 -59.12 28.60 -7.49
C CYS A 659 -58.01 27.56 -7.20
N ARG A 660 -58.35 26.26 -7.14
CA ARG A 660 -57.50 25.15 -6.62
C ARG A 660 -56.92 25.34 -5.21
N ALA A 661 -57.20 26.45 -4.55
CA ALA A 661 -56.76 26.72 -3.19
C ALA A 661 -57.52 25.83 -2.20
N SER A 662 -56.90 25.57 -1.05
CA SER A 662 -57.49 24.76 0.01
C SER A 662 -58.69 25.45 0.64
N ILE A 663 -59.69 24.64 1.00
CA ILE A 663 -60.86 25.09 1.76
C ILE A 663 -60.53 25.10 3.26
N THR A 664 -60.85 26.20 3.94
CA THR A 664 -60.71 26.37 5.40
C THR A 664 -62.07 26.63 6.04
N GLY A 665 -62.19 26.35 7.34
CA GLY A 665 -63.38 26.65 8.13
C GLY A 665 -63.28 28.02 8.83
N GLU A 666 -64.42 28.65 9.06
CA GLU A 666 -64.62 29.86 9.88
C GLU A 666 -65.92 29.76 10.67
N GLU A 667 -65.95 30.30 11.89
CA GLU A 667 -67.14 30.35 12.73
C GLU A 667 -67.75 31.75 12.73
N HIS A 668 -69.06 31.82 12.53
CA HIS A 668 -69.84 33.04 12.61
C HIS A 668 -70.85 32.91 13.76
N ILE A 669 -70.77 33.82 14.72
CA ILE A 669 -71.68 33.86 15.86
C ILE A 669 -72.82 34.83 15.53
N ARG A 670 -74.06 34.36 15.58
CA ARG A 670 -75.25 35.19 15.44
C ARG A 670 -75.90 35.37 16.81
N ASN A 671 -75.91 36.61 17.30
CA ASN A 671 -76.56 36.97 18.56
C ASN A 671 -78.01 37.39 18.29
N TYR A 672 -78.95 36.78 19.00
CA TYR A 672 -80.37 37.11 18.94
C TYR A 672 -80.69 38.20 19.97
N LYS A 673 -81.71 39.03 19.68
CA LYS A 673 -82.13 40.15 20.55
C LYS A 673 -82.52 39.73 21.98
N ARG A 674 -82.72 38.43 22.23
CA ARG A 674 -83.12 37.83 23.52
C ARG A 674 -81.94 37.31 24.37
N GLY A 675 -80.70 37.52 23.93
CA GLY A 675 -79.49 37.10 24.66
C GLY A 675 -78.90 35.75 24.22
N ASP A 676 -79.64 34.96 23.44
CA ASP A 676 -79.14 33.70 22.89
C ASP A 676 -78.16 33.95 21.74
N SER A 677 -77.11 33.15 21.65
CA SER A 677 -76.14 33.18 20.54
C SER A 677 -76.05 31.80 19.90
N GLN A 678 -76.05 31.75 18.56
CA GLN A 678 -75.86 30.51 17.80
C GLN A 678 -74.62 30.64 16.92
N THR A 679 -73.70 29.68 17.06
CA THR A 679 -72.47 29.60 16.25
C THR A 679 -72.72 28.74 15.03
N PHE A 680 -72.38 29.27 13.85
CA PHE A 680 -72.44 28.57 12.57
C PHE A 680 -71.04 28.41 11.99
N THR A 681 -70.65 27.18 11.65
CA THR A 681 -69.39 26.89 10.97
C THR A 681 -69.59 26.90 9.45
N TYR A 682 -68.81 27.73 8.76
CA TYR A 682 -68.80 27.85 7.30
C TYR A 682 -67.45 27.41 6.73
N TYR A 683 -67.46 26.82 5.54
CA TYR A 683 -66.26 26.46 4.78
C TYR A 683 -66.11 27.40 3.57
N ARG A 684 -64.89 27.92 3.34
CA ARG A 684 -64.57 28.88 2.25
C ARG A 684 -63.22 28.61 1.54
N CYS A 685 -63.09 29.00 0.26
CA CYS A 685 -61.78 29.06 -0.43
C CYS A 685 -60.88 30.08 0.31
N THR A 686 -59.64 29.69 0.58
CA THR A 686 -58.62 30.58 1.19
C THR A 686 -58.18 31.71 0.26
N LYS A 687 -58.49 31.62 -1.03
CA LYS A 687 -58.15 32.59 -2.10
C LYS A 687 -56.65 32.89 -2.24
N LYS A 688 -55.79 32.00 -1.75
CA LYS A 688 -54.32 32.17 -1.77
C LYS A 688 -53.67 32.05 -3.16
N LEU A 689 -54.33 31.39 -4.11
CA LEU A 689 -53.80 31.11 -5.45
C LEU A 689 -54.36 32.04 -6.55
N GLY A 690 -55.21 33.01 -6.21
CA GLY A 690 -55.81 33.95 -7.17
C GLY A 690 -57.23 34.41 -6.80
N TYR A 691 -57.85 35.23 -7.66
CA TYR A 691 -59.24 35.66 -7.52
C TYR A 691 -60.19 34.45 -7.61
N CYS A 692 -61.23 34.43 -6.77
CA CYS A 692 -62.18 33.32 -6.68
C CYS A 692 -63.57 33.81 -6.30
N SER A 693 -64.56 33.40 -7.10
CA SER A 693 -65.97 33.80 -6.98
C SER A 693 -66.82 32.85 -6.11
N GLN A 694 -66.25 31.71 -5.68
CA GLN A 694 -66.97 30.70 -4.88
C GLN A 694 -67.59 31.23 -3.58
N LYS A 695 -68.82 30.77 -3.31
CA LYS A 695 -69.63 31.10 -2.11
C LYS A 695 -69.32 30.17 -0.93
N TYR A 696 -69.71 30.61 0.27
CA TYR A 696 -69.47 29.89 1.51
C TYR A 696 -70.52 28.76 1.66
N VAL A 697 -70.11 27.64 2.24
CA VAL A 697 -70.97 26.46 2.45
C VAL A 697 -71.08 26.19 3.95
N ARG A 698 -72.28 25.89 4.43
CA ARG A 698 -72.51 25.51 5.84
C ARG A 698 -72.00 24.09 6.10
N GLN A 699 -71.53 23.83 7.32
CA GLN A 699 -71.04 22.51 7.72
C GLN A 699 -72.07 21.39 7.54
N GLU A 700 -73.34 21.64 7.89
CA GLU A 700 -74.45 20.67 7.76
C GLU A 700 -74.69 20.25 6.31
N GLU A 701 -74.53 21.19 5.37
CA GLU A 701 -74.70 20.95 3.94
C GLU A 701 -73.57 20.07 3.38
N VAL A 702 -72.32 20.32 3.82
CA VAL A 702 -71.17 19.48 3.48
C VAL A 702 -71.31 18.08 4.06
N GLU A 703 -71.82 17.98 5.30
CA GLU A 703 -72.10 16.70 5.95
C GLU A 703 -73.15 15.89 5.17
N HIS A 704 -74.27 16.50 4.79
CA HIS A 704 -75.34 15.82 4.06
C HIS A 704 -74.83 15.28 2.71
N GLN A 705 -74.16 16.13 1.92
CA GLN A 705 -73.62 15.74 0.62
C GLN A 705 -72.56 14.63 0.74
N LEU A 706 -71.71 14.66 1.78
CA LEU A 706 -70.76 13.57 2.04
C LEU A 706 -71.45 12.25 2.37
N ARG A 707 -72.49 12.28 3.22
CA ARG A 707 -73.22 11.06 3.62
C ARG A 707 -73.94 10.41 2.44
N GLU A 708 -74.62 11.20 1.63
CA GLU A 708 -75.31 10.74 0.42
C GLU A 708 -74.32 10.06 -0.53
N GLN A 709 -73.23 10.75 -0.84
CA GLN A 709 -72.21 10.24 -1.76
C GLN A 709 -71.44 9.01 -1.24
N LEU A 710 -71.27 8.87 0.08
CA LEU A 710 -70.64 7.70 0.70
C LEU A 710 -71.60 6.50 0.81
N SER A 711 -72.90 6.75 0.89
CA SER A 711 -73.91 5.69 0.91
C SER A 711 -73.95 4.92 -0.41
N ASP A 712 -73.71 5.59 -1.53
CA ASP A 712 -73.62 4.98 -2.87
C ASP A 712 -72.44 4.01 -3.00
N VAL A 713 -71.33 4.35 -2.35
CA VAL A 713 -70.03 3.65 -2.44
C VAL A 713 -69.92 2.48 -1.44
N THR A 714 -70.92 2.32 -0.56
CA THR A 714 -70.94 1.28 0.47
C THR A 714 -71.30 -0.11 -0.09
N ILE A 715 -70.57 -1.14 0.33
CA ILE A 715 -70.85 -2.55 -0.06
C ILE A 715 -72.12 -3.08 0.65
N PRO A 716 -73.05 -3.75 -0.06
CA PRO A 716 -74.22 -4.40 0.54
C PRO A 716 -73.88 -5.47 1.59
N GLN A 717 -74.79 -5.73 2.54
CA GLN A 717 -74.53 -6.53 3.76
C GLN A 717 -74.19 -8.03 3.58
N GLY A 718 -74.07 -8.57 2.37
CA GLY A 718 -73.74 -10.00 2.12
C GLY A 718 -72.34 -10.29 1.55
N TRP A 719 -71.80 -9.41 0.70
CA TRP A 719 -70.63 -9.71 -0.14
C TRP A 719 -69.31 -9.85 0.64
N TRP A 720 -69.17 -9.09 1.73
CA TRP A 720 -67.93 -9.07 2.52
C TRP A 720 -67.65 -10.41 3.20
N LYS A 721 -68.67 -11.22 3.53
CA LYS A 721 -68.48 -12.56 4.13
C LYS A 721 -67.83 -13.52 3.13
N GLU A 722 -68.29 -13.50 1.88
CA GLU A 722 -67.79 -14.37 0.83
C GLU A 722 -66.38 -13.96 0.37
N TRP A 723 -66.10 -12.66 0.33
CA TRP A 723 -64.76 -12.15 0.03
C TRP A 723 -63.74 -12.49 1.13
N LEU A 724 -64.14 -12.51 2.40
CA LEU A 724 -63.26 -12.98 3.49
C LEU A 724 -62.90 -14.46 3.36
N ILE A 725 -63.86 -15.31 2.95
CA ILE A 725 -63.61 -16.74 2.74
C ILE A 725 -62.63 -16.96 1.59
N ARG A 726 -62.81 -16.28 0.44
CA ARG A 726 -61.86 -16.34 -0.69
C ARG A 726 -60.47 -15.81 -0.29
N LEU A 727 -60.41 -14.73 0.50
CA LEU A 727 -59.15 -14.15 0.98
C LEU A 727 -58.37 -15.13 1.88
N GLU A 728 -59.06 -15.91 2.72
CA GLU A 728 -58.43 -16.96 3.55
C GLU A 728 -57.83 -18.08 2.68
N GLN A 729 -58.52 -18.49 1.61
CA GLN A 729 -58.04 -19.48 0.66
C GLN A 729 -56.81 -18.99 -0.12
N ASP A 730 -56.81 -17.73 -0.55
CA ASP A 730 -55.68 -17.12 -1.26
C ASP A 730 -54.43 -16.98 -0.35
N LYS A 731 -54.61 -16.64 0.93
CA LYS A 731 -53.51 -16.66 1.92
C LYS A 731 -52.88 -18.04 2.05
N LEU A 732 -53.70 -19.09 2.08
CA LEU A 732 -53.21 -20.47 2.20
C LEU A 732 -52.43 -20.91 0.95
N ASN A 733 -52.88 -20.49 -0.23
CA ASN A 733 -52.20 -20.77 -1.49
C ASN A 733 -50.86 -20.01 -1.62
N GLU A 734 -50.83 -18.74 -1.21
CA GLU A 734 -49.64 -17.90 -1.29
C GLU A 734 -48.54 -18.37 -0.33
N THR A 735 -48.91 -18.74 0.91
CA THR A 735 -47.96 -19.32 1.87
C THR A 735 -47.35 -20.64 1.37
N LYS A 736 -48.15 -21.50 0.74
CA LYS A 736 -47.68 -22.74 0.11
C LYS A 736 -46.69 -22.45 -1.02
N LEU A 737 -47.00 -21.53 -1.93
CA LEU A 737 -46.11 -21.11 -3.03
C LEU A 737 -44.82 -20.46 -2.54
N ALA A 738 -44.91 -19.62 -1.50
CA ALA A 738 -43.75 -18.99 -0.87
C ALA A 738 -42.80 -20.04 -0.26
N SER A 739 -43.35 -21.04 0.43
CA SER A 739 -42.55 -22.13 1.02
C SER A 739 -41.79 -22.94 -0.03
N LEU A 740 -42.41 -23.25 -1.18
CA LEU A 740 -41.76 -23.95 -2.29
C LEU A 740 -40.59 -23.14 -2.88
N ARG A 741 -40.79 -21.84 -3.09
CA ARG A 741 -39.72 -20.95 -3.60
C ARG A 741 -38.54 -20.81 -2.65
N VAL A 742 -38.80 -20.82 -1.33
CA VAL A 742 -37.71 -20.80 -0.32
C VAL A 742 -36.87 -22.07 -0.39
N VAL A 743 -37.49 -23.23 -0.62
CA VAL A 743 -36.77 -24.50 -0.77
C VAL A 743 -35.87 -24.48 -2.01
N GLU A 744 -36.41 -24.06 -3.17
CA GLU A 744 -35.65 -23.96 -4.43
C GLU A 744 -34.42 -23.03 -4.31
N ILE A 745 -34.61 -21.82 -3.76
CA ILE A 745 -33.50 -20.88 -3.52
C ILE A 745 -32.53 -21.42 -2.45
N GLY A 746 -33.02 -22.22 -1.51
CA GLY A 746 -32.23 -22.92 -0.51
C GLY A 746 -31.27 -23.95 -1.11
N GLU A 747 -31.71 -24.69 -2.14
CA GLU A 747 -30.86 -25.64 -2.88
C GLU A 747 -29.74 -24.91 -3.64
N GLU A 748 -30.06 -23.79 -4.31
CA GLU A 748 -29.04 -22.94 -4.94
C GLU A 748 -28.00 -22.44 -3.92
N MET A 749 -28.44 -22.06 -2.71
CA MET A 749 -27.55 -21.63 -1.64
C MET A 749 -26.63 -22.76 -1.16
N GLN A 750 -27.13 -23.99 -1.06
CA GLN A 750 -26.30 -25.15 -0.70
C GLN A 750 -25.23 -25.44 -1.75
N GLU A 751 -25.53 -25.26 -3.03
CA GLU A 751 -24.55 -25.44 -4.10
C GLU A 751 -23.44 -24.39 -4.04
N VAL A 752 -23.78 -23.13 -3.75
CA VAL A 752 -22.79 -22.08 -3.50
C VAL A 752 -21.91 -22.41 -2.27
N ASP A 753 -22.48 -23.01 -1.23
CA ASP A 753 -21.72 -23.46 -0.05
C ASP A 753 -20.76 -24.62 -0.37
N ARG A 754 -21.13 -25.56 -1.24
CA ARG A 754 -20.21 -26.60 -1.75
C ARG A 754 -19.04 -25.98 -2.49
N LYS A 755 -19.28 -25.01 -3.38
CA LYS A 755 -18.23 -24.29 -4.11
C LYS A 755 -17.31 -23.52 -3.17
N LEU A 756 -17.84 -22.89 -2.12
CA LEU A 756 -17.05 -22.19 -1.10
C LEU A 756 -16.15 -23.14 -0.32
N ASN A 757 -16.65 -24.32 0.06
CA ASN A 757 -15.84 -25.33 0.76
C ASN A 757 -14.73 -25.88 -0.13
N LYS A 758 -15.04 -26.22 -1.39
CA LYS A 758 -14.03 -26.68 -2.35
C LYS A 758 -12.95 -25.60 -2.62
N LEU A 759 -13.35 -24.34 -2.72
CA LEU A 759 -12.41 -23.21 -2.84
C LEU A 759 -11.52 -23.07 -1.59
N LEU A 760 -12.04 -23.39 -0.40
CA LEU A 760 -11.28 -23.38 0.85
C LEU A 760 -10.27 -24.52 0.90
N ASP A 761 -10.67 -25.74 0.56
CA ASP A 761 -9.80 -26.92 0.53
C ASP A 761 -8.62 -26.70 -0.44
N THR A 762 -8.91 -26.16 -1.63
CA THR A 762 -7.89 -25.88 -2.66
C THR A 762 -6.92 -24.76 -2.29
N TYR A 763 -7.34 -23.83 -1.42
CA TYR A 763 -6.44 -22.85 -0.81
C TYR A 763 -5.56 -23.47 0.27
N LEU A 764 -6.10 -24.38 1.08
CA LEU A 764 -5.32 -25.13 2.08
C LEU A 764 -4.24 -25.99 1.41
N ASP A 765 -4.56 -26.60 0.26
CA ASP A 765 -3.61 -27.33 -0.59
C ASP A 765 -2.59 -26.43 -1.30
N SER A 766 -2.65 -25.10 -1.09
CA SER A 766 -1.78 -24.09 -1.72
C SER A 766 -1.84 -24.08 -3.25
N ILE A 767 -2.90 -24.64 -3.85
CA ILE A 767 -3.12 -24.69 -5.31
C ILE A 767 -3.56 -23.31 -5.81
N VAL A 768 -4.34 -22.57 -5.02
CA VAL A 768 -4.86 -21.23 -5.34
C VAL A 768 -4.09 -20.16 -4.57
N ASP A 769 -3.71 -19.08 -5.25
CA ASP A 769 -3.05 -17.95 -4.61
C ASP A 769 -4.03 -17.12 -3.76
N GLU A 770 -3.49 -16.40 -2.77
CA GLU A 770 -4.30 -15.66 -1.79
C GLU A 770 -5.19 -14.57 -2.43
N GLU A 771 -4.81 -14.03 -3.59
CA GLU A 771 -5.55 -12.98 -4.29
C GLU A 771 -6.74 -13.56 -5.08
N SER A 772 -6.50 -14.63 -5.84
CA SER A 772 -7.54 -15.37 -6.56
C SER A 772 -8.57 -16.00 -5.62
N TYR A 773 -8.12 -16.58 -4.49
CA TYR A 773 -9.01 -17.12 -3.46
C TYR A 773 -9.96 -16.04 -2.92
N LYS A 774 -9.44 -14.85 -2.62
CA LYS A 774 -10.24 -13.73 -2.11
C LYS A 774 -11.26 -13.23 -3.12
N LYS A 775 -10.86 -13.07 -4.38
CA LYS A 775 -11.76 -12.60 -5.46
C LYS A 775 -12.95 -13.54 -5.61
N LYS A 776 -12.69 -14.85 -5.78
CA LYS A 776 -13.76 -15.82 -6.00
C LYS A 776 -14.60 -16.10 -4.76
N LYS A 777 -13.99 -16.06 -3.57
CA LYS A 777 -14.72 -16.12 -2.30
C LYS A 777 -15.71 -14.97 -2.16
N ASN A 778 -15.30 -13.74 -2.48
CA ASN A 778 -16.19 -12.58 -2.39
C ASN A 778 -17.37 -12.70 -3.35
N GLU A 779 -17.12 -13.14 -4.60
CA GLU A 779 -18.16 -13.36 -5.59
C GLU A 779 -19.20 -14.40 -5.14
N LEU A 780 -18.74 -15.59 -4.70
CA LEU A 780 -19.61 -16.64 -4.19
C LEU A 780 -20.34 -16.19 -2.91
N PHE A 781 -19.69 -15.42 -2.04
CA PHE A 781 -20.31 -14.89 -0.84
C PHE A 781 -21.36 -13.81 -1.14
N GLU A 782 -21.13 -12.95 -2.12
CA GLU A 782 -22.13 -11.98 -2.60
C GLU A 782 -23.33 -12.68 -3.23
N GLN A 783 -23.11 -13.75 -4.01
CA GLN A 783 -24.19 -14.59 -4.52
C GLN A 783 -25.00 -15.19 -3.37
N LYS A 784 -24.34 -15.76 -2.37
CA LYS A 784 -25.00 -16.27 -1.16
C LYS A 784 -25.81 -15.20 -0.43
N LEU A 785 -25.27 -13.99 -0.27
CA LEU A 785 -25.98 -12.88 0.36
C LEU A 785 -27.24 -12.48 -0.43
N LYS A 786 -27.14 -12.42 -1.78
CA LYS A 786 -28.29 -12.13 -2.65
C LYS A 786 -29.37 -13.20 -2.54
N LEU A 787 -29.00 -14.48 -2.50
CA LEU A 787 -29.95 -15.58 -2.29
C LEU A 787 -30.60 -15.50 -0.91
N GLN A 788 -29.82 -15.20 0.13
CA GLN A 788 -30.31 -15.01 1.49
C GLN A 788 -31.27 -13.80 1.61
N GLU A 789 -30.97 -12.70 0.92
CA GLU A 789 -31.87 -11.56 0.82
C GLU A 789 -33.17 -11.93 0.09
N LYS A 790 -33.10 -12.68 -1.02
CA LYS A 790 -34.30 -13.16 -1.72
C LYS A 790 -35.18 -14.01 -0.80
N ILE A 791 -34.61 -14.95 -0.04
CA ILE A 791 -35.34 -15.75 0.96
C ILE A 791 -36.01 -14.82 1.97
N SER A 792 -35.26 -13.90 2.58
CA SER A 792 -35.82 -12.98 3.58
C SER A 792 -36.93 -12.08 3.03
N ARG A 793 -36.88 -11.69 1.75
CA ARG A 793 -37.93 -10.91 1.07
C ARG A 793 -39.17 -11.75 0.83
N ILE A 794 -39.02 -13.02 0.47
CA ILE A 794 -40.16 -13.93 0.28
C ILE A 794 -40.84 -14.20 1.63
N GLU A 795 -40.05 -14.45 2.69
CA GLU A 795 -40.54 -14.67 4.05
C GLU A 795 -41.26 -13.45 4.64
N SER A 796 -40.76 -12.24 4.37
CA SER A 796 -41.36 -10.99 4.86
C SER A 796 -42.47 -10.43 3.97
N GLY A 797 -42.51 -10.82 2.69
CA GLY A 797 -43.35 -10.21 1.66
C GLY A 797 -44.57 -11.03 1.22
N GLY A 798 -44.66 -12.30 1.62
CA GLY A 798 -45.64 -13.29 1.13
C GLY A 798 -47.12 -13.03 1.41
N SER A 799 -47.49 -11.88 1.97
CA SER A 799 -48.89 -11.48 2.19
C SER A 799 -49.17 -9.99 1.97
N THR A 800 -48.17 -9.23 1.48
CA THR A 800 -48.23 -7.76 1.51
C THR A 800 -49.28 -7.16 0.57
N TRP A 801 -49.73 -7.88 -0.46
CA TRP A 801 -50.80 -7.42 -1.37
C TRP A 801 -52.21 -7.82 -0.89
N LEU A 802 -52.32 -8.91 -0.13
CA LEU A 802 -53.56 -9.36 0.50
C LEU A 802 -53.95 -8.49 1.70
N GLU A 803 -52.97 -7.93 2.42
CA GLU A 803 -53.20 -7.00 3.53
C GLU A 803 -54.03 -5.75 3.11
N PRO A 804 -53.69 -5.01 2.03
CA PRO A 804 -54.51 -3.93 1.49
C PRO A 804 -55.94 -4.36 1.13
N PHE A 805 -56.13 -5.58 0.63
CA PHE A 805 -57.44 -6.09 0.26
C PHE A 805 -58.27 -6.45 1.51
N GLU A 806 -57.65 -7.06 2.52
CA GLU A 806 -58.27 -7.29 3.83
C GLU A 806 -58.64 -5.97 4.51
N GLU A 807 -57.75 -4.97 4.43
CA GLU A 807 -57.98 -3.64 4.97
C GLU A 807 -59.11 -2.93 4.20
N PHE A 808 -59.19 -3.09 2.88
CA PHE A 808 -60.29 -2.59 2.06
C PHE A 808 -61.63 -3.21 2.46
N ILE A 809 -61.69 -4.52 2.71
CA ILE A 809 -62.91 -5.20 3.20
C ILE A 809 -63.32 -4.66 4.57
N LYS A 810 -62.37 -4.58 5.52
CA LYS A 810 -62.61 -4.03 6.88
C LYS A 810 -63.09 -2.58 6.82
N ARG A 811 -62.48 -1.74 5.98
CA ARG A 811 -62.86 -0.34 5.77
C ARG A 811 -64.26 -0.22 5.17
N SER A 812 -64.60 -1.06 4.20
CA SER A 812 -65.90 -1.07 3.54
C SER A 812 -67.04 -1.47 4.48
N ILE A 813 -66.80 -2.41 5.40
CA ILE A 813 -67.75 -2.78 6.47
C ILE A 813 -68.02 -1.58 7.39
N ASN A 814 -66.97 -0.81 7.72
CA ASN A 814 -67.09 0.39 8.54
C ASN A 814 -67.79 1.55 7.79
N CYS A 815 -67.62 1.66 6.46
CA CYS A 815 -68.33 2.65 5.64
C CYS A 815 -69.85 2.58 5.84
N GLY A 816 -70.44 1.37 5.78
CA GLY A 816 -71.89 1.23 5.93
C GLY A 816 -72.41 1.59 7.32
N LYS A 817 -71.63 1.33 8.37
CA LYS A 817 -72.00 1.68 9.76
C LYS A 817 -71.91 3.18 10.02
N ILE A 818 -70.91 3.87 9.46
CA ILE A 818 -70.64 5.29 9.72
C ILE A 818 -71.48 6.20 8.82
N ALA A 819 -71.72 5.82 7.56
CA ALA A 819 -72.54 6.61 6.63
C ALA A 819 -74.02 6.69 7.07
N LEU A 820 -74.57 5.58 7.61
CA LEU A 820 -75.99 5.46 8.00
C LEU A 820 -76.30 5.92 9.44
N GLY A 821 -75.28 6.11 10.30
CA GLY A 821 -75.47 6.52 11.70
C GLY A 821 -75.26 8.01 11.95
N LYS A 822 -75.92 8.59 12.97
CA LYS A 822 -75.62 9.95 13.49
C LYS A 822 -74.29 9.96 14.29
N ASN A 823 -73.19 9.68 13.60
CA ASN A 823 -71.85 9.54 14.18
C ASN A 823 -71.06 10.87 14.18
N ASN A 824 -69.92 10.88 14.88
CA ASN A 824 -68.99 12.01 14.99
C ASN A 824 -68.51 12.50 13.61
N LEU A 825 -68.48 13.83 13.41
CA LEU A 825 -68.07 14.48 12.15
C LEU A 825 -66.63 14.16 11.75
N GLN A 826 -65.78 13.89 12.73
CA GLN A 826 -64.39 13.49 12.48
C GLN A 826 -64.31 12.10 11.84
N ASP A 827 -65.15 11.16 12.29
CA ASP A 827 -65.21 9.80 11.73
C ASP A 827 -65.75 9.84 10.28
N LEU A 828 -66.71 10.72 10.00
CA LEU A 828 -67.22 10.94 8.63
C LEU A 828 -66.13 11.50 7.71
N ARG A 829 -65.31 12.45 8.19
CA ARG A 829 -64.17 13.00 7.44
C ARG A 829 -63.12 11.93 7.15
N ASP A 830 -62.74 11.15 8.15
CA ASP A 830 -61.73 10.11 8.00
C ASP A 830 -62.24 8.99 7.08
N LEU A 831 -63.53 8.69 7.12
CA LEU A 831 -64.18 7.79 6.17
C LEU A 831 -64.12 8.31 4.74
N ALA A 832 -64.49 9.58 4.51
CA ALA A 832 -64.45 10.21 3.21
C ALA A 832 -63.03 10.15 2.61
N ARG A 833 -62.02 10.53 3.40
CA ARG A 833 -60.61 10.46 2.99
C ARG A 833 -60.16 9.04 2.58
N ASN A 834 -60.72 8.02 3.19
CA ASN A 834 -60.40 6.63 2.87
C ASN A 834 -61.16 6.11 1.65
N ALA A 835 -62.40 6.55 1.45
CA ALA A 835 -63.27 6.12 0.35
C ALA A 835 -62.88 6.74 -1.00
N GLY A 836 -62.30 7.95 -1.02
CA GLY A 836 -61.83 8.58 -2.25
C GLY A 836 -60.87 9.73 -2.06
N SER A 837 -60.52 10.35 -3.17
CA SER A 837 -59.53 11.42 -3.29
C SER A 837 -60.10 12.58 -4.12
N ASN A 838 -59.36 13.69 -4.18
CA ASN A 838 -59.73 14.87 -4.99
C ASN A 838 -61.11 15.45 -4.67
N PHE A 839 -61.40 15.67 -3.39
CA PHE A 839 -62.59 16.39 -2.97
C PHE A 839 -62.56 17.84 -3.47
N ASN A 840 -63.44 18.17 -4.39
CA ASN A 840 -63.55 19.47 -5.03
C ASN A 840 -64.90 20.12 -4.70
N LEU A 841 -64.86 21.39 -4.29
CA LEU A 841 -66.02 22.21 -3.96
C LEU A 841 -66.23 23.29 -5.04
N SER A 842 -67.42 23.33 -5.63
CA SER A 842 -67.87 24.35 -6.58
C SER A 842 -69.35 24.65 -6.38
N ASP A 843 -69.75 25.92 -6.31
CA ASP A 843 -71.13 26.38 -6.19
C ASP A 843 -71.94 25.66 -5.09
N LYS A 844 -71.30 25.47 -3.93
CA LYS A 844 -71.81 24.73 -2.77
C LYS A 844 -72.04 23.22 -2.99
N ARG A 845 -71.57 22.64 -4.09
CA ARG A 845 -71.62 21.20 -4.36
C ARG A 845 -70.24 20.56 -4.19
N LEU A 846 -70.21 19.46 -3.46
CA LEU A 846 -69.04 18.62 -3.27
C LEU A 846 -68.98 17.53 -4.34
N SER A 847 -67.81 17.33 -4.93
CA SER A 847 -67.50 16.21 -5.82
C SER A 847 -66.22 15.54 -5.36
N PHE A 848 -66.09 14.23 -5.55
CA PHE A 848 -64.85 13.51 -5.25
C PHE A 848 -64.68 12.32 -6.20
N VAL A 849 -63.45 11.83 -6.31
CA VAL A 849 -63.10 10.67 -7.12
C VAL A 849 -62.94 9.47 -6.17
N PRO A 850 -63.76 8.42 -6.26
CA PRO A 850 -63.61 7.25 -5.41
C PRO A 850 -62.28 6.54 -5.70
N ASN A 851 -61.69 5.90 -4.68
CA ASN A 851 -60.51 5.06 -4.88
C ASN A 851 -60.90 3.82 -5.69
N LEU A 852 -59.99 3.25 -6.49
CA LEU A 852 -60.24 2.16 -7.46
C LEU A 852 -61.17 1.03 -6.95
N GLY A 853 -60.98 0.56 -5.71
CA GLY A 853 -61.84 -0.48 -5.12
C GLY A 853 -63.28 0.00 -4.87
N PHE A 854 -63.45 1.23 -4.39
CA PHE A 854 -64.73 1.86 -4.12
C PHE A 854 -65.45 2.34 -5.40
N ASP A 855 -64.69 2.74 -6.42
CA ASP A 855 -65.21 3.09 -7.74
C ASP A 855 -65.80 1.86 -8.45
N SER A 856 -65.11 0.71 -8.32
CA SER A 856 -65.60 -0.58 -8.82
C SER A 856 -66.93 -0.96 -8.18
N VAL A 857 -67.07 -0.81 -6.86
CA VAL A 857 -68.32 -1.04 -6.13
C VAL A 857 -69.44 -0.10 -6.62
N LYS A 858 -69.13 1.19 -6.81
CA LYS A 858 -70.08 2.19 -7.33
C LYS A 858 -70.54 1.86 -8.75
N SER A 859 -69.62 1.48 -9.65
CA SER A 859 -69.93 1.05 -11.02
C SER A 859 -70.80 -0.21 -11.04
N TRP A 860 -70.48 -1.20 -10.21
CA TRP A 860 -71.23 -2.45 -10.11
C TRP A 860 -72.64 -2.25 -9.54
N ARG A 861 -72.81 -1.41 -8.51
CA ARG A 861 -74.13 -1.02 -8.01
C ARG A 861 -74.97 -0.30 -9.07
N GLY A 862 -74.38 0.61 -9.84
CA GLY A 862 -75.05 1.29 -10.95
C GLY A 862 -75.53 0.32 -12.05
N ARG A 863 -74.79 -0.78 -12.29
CA ARG A 863 -75.21 -1.86 -13.20
C ARG A 863 -76.31 -2.74 -12.61
N LEU A 864 -76.24 -3.05 -11.31
CA LEU A 864 -77.26 -3.83 -10.61
C LEU A 864 -78.60 -3.09 -10.48
N ALA A 865 -78.58 -1.76 -10.32
CA ALA A 865 -79.79 -0.93 -10.28
C ALA A 865 -80.49 -0.79 -11.65
N THR A 866 -79.77 -1.06 -12.74
CA THR A 866 -80.28 -0.99 -14.12
C THR A 866 -80.54 -2.36 -14.76
N ALA A 867 -80.20 -3.46 -14.09
CA ALA A 867 -80.38 -4.82 -14.58
C ALA A 867 -81.76 -5.41 -14.24
N THR A 868 -82.39 -6.10 -15.20
CA THR A 868 -83.59 -6.93 -14.97
C THR A 868 -83.27 -8.13 -14.07
N PRO A 869 -84.27 -8.71 -13.37
CA PRO A 869 -84.06 -9.70 -12.30
C PRO A 869 -83.24 -10.95 -12.69
N GLU A 870 -83.20 -11.30 -13.97
CA GLU A 870 -82.49 -12.47 -14.49
C GLU A 870 -80.97 -12.27 -14.58
N LEU A 871 -80.49 -11.04 -14.80
CA LEU A 871 -79.06 -10.70 -14.85
C LEU A 871 -78.43 -10.56 -13.45
N ALA A 872 -79.24 -10.35 -12.41
CA ALA A 872 -78.76 -10.26 -11.04
C ALA A 872 -78.34 -11.63 -10.46
N LYS A 873 -78.85 -12.75 -11.00
CA LYS A 873 -78.48 -14.11 -10.55
C LYS A 873 -77.13 -14.59 -11.13
N SER A 874 -76.79 -14.22 -12.36
CA SER A 874 -75.51 -14.62 -13.00
C SER A 874 -74.30 -13.82 -12.52
N ALA A 875 -74.51 -12.66 -11.90
CA ALA A 875 -73.47 -11.79 -11.35
C ALA A 875 -72.95 -12.22 -9.95
N SER A 876 -73.45 -13.35 -9.41
CA SER A 876 -73.11 -13.85 -8.08
C SER A 876 -72.00 -14.94 -8.06
N VAL A 877 -71.36 -15.19 -9.21
CA VAL A 877 -70.22 -16.12 -9.37
C VAL A 877 -68.93 -15.33 -9.52
#